data_AF-A0A957XKI1-F1
#
_entry.id   AF-A0A957XKI1-F1
#
_cell.length_a   1.000
_cell.length_b   1.000
_cell.length_c   1.000
_cell.angle_alpha   90.00
_cell.angle_beta   90.00
_cell.angle_gamma   90.00
#
_symmetry.space_group_name_H-M   'P 1'
#
loop_
_entity.id
_entity.type
_entity.pdbx_description
1 polymer ?
#
loop_
_entity_poly.entity_id
_entity_poly.type
_entity_poly.pdbx_seq_one_letter_code
_entity_poly.pdbx_strand_id
1 'polypeptide(L)'
;MGLALWLRWRFIHTVQLYPDEFVTLLAIDMIKAKGLPVMPSGLFYEHGLLFSYLASLVASINAAPVIMRYVSLVLGLMTVGLTFWVGRRWFSPAAGLIAAAALALAPSAIHWSGRVRMYALLQLLVLLTIALAYEGVVKHQARWRWAALLAYLGATLAHFVAIALAPPLFLASIATLWVQNKSQPAKLKKNFSFIRQWPWPSRILELLALVIIVMVAFLVKRAGQPKGIEALDPTATGAATGLVQVFELYSDFSFNIVAGWQAISPFYFDMPALIFTPIAVLAAVVSLTSLFNRVDKKFIDTLASPNARLTTLFLTLILGLTTLEMVLIVSADRRDDKYLFMLLPILFLLGAHGVMMISNAVFALSRSKKSSTSTPHHQPPISSLQSPITNYQLPIALAIILLITLTTWPAIQSLLDNTGDDYDTAFTYVRDNWQPGDTVLTGTPAAAFLYLGHNDFYSVQRAGGYDYRILTVNDQPVDRWLASPAIRTETDLHQTLADNPVWLVLERWGLQREYYDLPFQQQLLAQTEYVTESQGLFVLRSKSDPQPIALDPTYPVQATLGDQVQLLGYTVEPEIPSPGQSLRLTLYWQAITPMPQDYTVFVHLRHPEGGNVAQADHRPLENLYPTSIWPPGEIIRETSELTLPADLSPGDYDLWAGLYLLETGERLPVQDDTSGENAVRLGRLRVN
;
A
#
# COMPACT_ATOMS: atom_id res chain seq x y z
N MET A 1 10.52 11.43 -21.80
CA MET A 1 11.48 11.44 -20.68
C MET A 1 11.35 12.71 -19.82
N GLY A 2 11.41 13.92 -20.38
CA GLY A 2 11.23 15.16 -19.61
C GLY A 2 9.95 15.20 -18.77
N LEU A 3 8.79 14.85 -19.35
CA LEU A 3 7.53 14.74 -18.60
C LEU A 3 7.58 13.71 -17.47
N ALA A 4 8.18 12.53 -17.72
CA ALA A 4 8.30 11.47 -16.73
C ALA A 4 9.17 11.91 -15.53
N LEU A 5 10.26 12.63 -15.81
CA LEU A 5 11.13 13.25 -14.80
C LEU A 5 10.37 14.31 -14.02
N TRP A 6 9.69 15.24 -14.69
CA TRP A 6 8.96 16.32 -14.03
C TRP A 6 7.87 15.81 -13.09
N LEU A 7 7.08 14.81 -13.51
CA LEU A 7 6.03 14.22 -12.66
C LEU A 7 6.60 13.57 -11.40
N ARG A 8 7.68 12.78 -11.54
CA ARG A 8 8.33 12.12 -10.41
C ARG A 8 9.04 13.13 -9.51
N TRP A 9 9.72 14.11 -10.09
CA TRP A 9 10.37 15.19 -9.35
C TRP A 9 9.35 15.99 -8.55
N ARG A 10 8.22 16.35 -9.15
CA ARG A 10 7.12 17.03 -8.45
C ARG A 10 6.62 16.17 -7.29
N PHE A 11 6.31 14.89 -7.54
CA PHE A 11 5.84 13.97 -6.53
C PHE A 11 6.79 13.87 -5.32
N ILE A 12 8.10 13.66 -5.52
CA ILE A 12 9.03 13.48 -4.40
C ILE A 12 9.21 14.73 -3.51
N HIS A 13 8.88 15.93 -4.03
CA HIS A 13 8.95 17.20 -3.29
C HIS A 13 7.60 17.63 -2.71
N THR A 14 6.50 16.98 -3.08
CA THR A 14 5.17 17.34 -2.57
C THR A 14 4.67 16.36 -1.51
N VAL A 15 5.08 15.08 -1.57
CA VAL A 15 4.55 14.06 -0.66
C VAL A 15 5.43 13.85 0.57
N GLN A 16 4.78 13.65 1.71
CA GLN A 16 5.41 13.30 2.98
C GLN A 16 5.97 11.89 2.98
N LEU A 17 6.80 11.52 3.96
CA LEU A 17 7.30 10.16 4.11
C LEU A 17 6.16 9.19 4.44
N TYR A 18 6.13 8.07 3.74
CA TYR A 18 5.22 6.97 4.01
C TYR A 18 5.79 6.06 5.12
N PRO A 19 4.98 5.46 6.02
CA PRO A 19 5.45 4.61 7.13
C PRO A 19 6.57 3.61 6.78
N ASP A 20 6.43 2.89 5.66
CA ASP A 20 7.45 1.91 5.24
C ASP A 20 8.77 2.54 4.77
N GLU A 21 8.77 3.82 4.38
CA GLU A 21 10.01 4.54 4.05
C GLU A 21 10.87 4.70 5.29
N PHE A 22 10.30 4.96 6.47
CA PHE A 22 11.04 5.05 7.72
C PHE A 22 11.77 3.76 8.06
N VAL A 23 11.12 2.60 7.86
CA VAL A 23 11.77 1.29 8.07
C VAL A 23 12.92 1.09 7.08
N THR A 24 12.76 1.53 5.83
CA THR A 24 13.82 1.43 4.81
C THR A 24 14.99 2.37 5.13
N LEU A 25 14.71 3.58 5.62
CA LEU A 25 15.71 4.55 6.08
C LEU A 25 16.46 4.02 7.30
N LEU A 26 15.77 3.43 8.27
CA LEU A 26 16.38 2.76 9.42
C LEU A 26 17.30 1.61 8.97
N ALA A 27 16.89 0.81 7.98
CA ALA A 27 17.73 -0.24 7.42
C ALA A 27 19.01 0.33 6.76
N ILE A 28 18.89 1.45 6.05
CA ILE A 28 20.03 2.16 5.44
C ILE A 28 21.00 2.63 6.52
N ASP A 29 20.50 3.20 7.62
CA ASP A 29 21.34 3.62 8.75
C ASP A 29 22.01 2.43 9.44
N MET A 30 21.32 1.31 9.59
CA MET A 30 21.92 0.07 10.12
C MET A 30 23.02 -0.48 9.20
N ILE A 31 22.84 -0.44 7.88
CA ILE A 31 23.89 -0.82 6.92
C ILE A 31 25.11 0.09 7.07
N LYS A 32 24.91 1.41 7.19
CA LYS A 32 26.01 2.36 7.38
C LYS A 32 26.75 2.15 8.69
N ALA A 33 26.02 1.85 9.76
CA ALA A 33 26.60 1.69 11.10
C ALA A 33 27.27 0.32 11.31
N LYS A 34 26.67 -0.76 10.78
CA LYS A 34 27.03 -2.16 11.12
C LYS A 34 27.42 -3.01 9.89
N GLY A 35 27.29 -2.48 8.68
CA GLY A 35 27.51 -3.21 7.42
C GLY A 35 26.38 -4.16 7.02
N LEU A 36 25.36 -4.35 7.88
CA LEU A 36 24.21 -5.24 7.65
C LEU A 36 22.92 -4.54 8.08
N PRO A 37 21.78 -4.80 7.40
CA PRO A 37 20.49 -4.22 7.77
C PRO A 37 19.84 -4.98 8.94
N VAL A 38 20.53 -5.06 10.07
CA VAL A 38 20.01 -5.67 11.30
C VAL A 38 19.45 -4.56 12.18
N MET A 39 18.14 -4.59 12.35
CA MET A 39 17.35 -3.64 13.14
C MET A 39 17.77 -3.67 14.62
N PRO A 40 17.54 -2.60 15.40
CA PRO A 40 17.84 -2.60 16.83
C PRO A 40 17.18 -3.76 17.60
N SER A 41 16.02 -4.22 17.16
CA SER A 41 15.35 -5.42 17.68
C SER A 41 16.11 -6.75 17.46
N GLY A 42 17.18 -6.75 16.67
CA GLY A 42 17.89 -7.95 16.22
C GLY A 42 17.33 -8.56 14.93
N LEU A 43 16.22 -8.03 14.41
CA LEU A 43 15.62 -8.50 13.17
C LEU A 43 16.47 -8.16 11.95
N PHE A 44 16.74 -9.14 11.08
CA PHE A 44 17.32 -8.87 9.76
C PHE A 44 16.26 -8.31 8.81
N TYR A 45 16.50 -7.13 8.24
CA TYR A 45 15.59 -6.52 7.28
C TYR A 45 15.88 -7.01 5.86
N GLU A 46 15.01 -7.90 5.41
CA GLU A 46 15.12 -8.61 4.15
C GLU A 46 14.37 -7.92 2.99
N HIS A 47 13.42 -7.05 3.32
CA HIS A 47 12.63 -6.32 2.33
C HIS A 47 13.51 -5.29 1.62
N GLY A 48 13.60 -5.33 0.28
CA GLY A 48 14.43 -4.34 -0.41
C GLY A 48 15.92 -4.45 -0.10
N LEU A 49 16.44 -5.64 0.20
CA LEU A 49 17.85 -5.83 0.60
C LEU A 49 18.81 -5.17 -0.39
N LEU A 50 18.71 -5.49 -1.68
CA LEU A 50 19.56 -4.89 -2.71
C LEU A 50 19.35 -3.37 -2.83
N PHE A 51 18.10 -2.90 -2.72
CA PHE A 51 17.78 -1.48 -2.77
C PHE A 51 18.42 -0.72 -1.60
N SER A 52 18.34 -1.26 -0.39
CA SER A 52 18.88 -0.65 0.83
C SER A 52 20.40 -0.48 0.75
N TYR A 53 21.12 -1.47 0.21
CA TYR A 53 22.55 -1.32 -0.07
C TYR A 53 22.83 -0.23 -1.12
N LEU A 54 22.09 -0.20 -2.23
CA LEU A 54 22.27 0.85 -3.24
C LEU A 54 21.99 2.24 -2.68
N ALA A 55 20.93 2.39 -1.88
CA ALA A 55 20.58 3.65 -1.23
C ALA A 55 21.63 4.03 -0.16
N SER A 56 22.20 3.07 0.58
CA SER A 56 23.25 3.34 1.58
C SER A 56 24.51 3.98 0.99
N LEU A 57 24.88 3.62 -0.25
CA LEU A 57 25.99 4.25 -0.97
C LEU A 57 25.71 5.73 -1.23
N VAL A 58 24.46 6.07 -1.58
CA VAL A 58 24.04 7.46 -1.80
C VAL A 58 23.91 8.21 -0.46
N ALA A 59 23.39 7.56 0.58
CA ALA A 59 23.28 8.12 1.93
C ALA A 59 24.64 8.39 2.59
N SER A 60 25.73 7.83 2.06
CA SER A 60 27.09 8.15 2.48
C SER A 60 27.55 9.52 1.99
N ILE A 61 26.89 10.07 0.96
CA ILE A 61 27.13 11.43 0.44
C ILE A 61 26.19 12.42 1.13
N ASN A 62 24.89 12.12 1.15
CA ASN A 62 23.88 12.93 1.82
C ASN A 62 22.73 12.02 2.29
N ALA A 63 22.46 12.02 3.61
CA ALA A 63 21.49 11.15 4.25
C ALA A 63 20.05 11.70 4.25
N ALA A 64 19.79 12.86 3.63
CA ALA A 64 18.44 13.43 3.59
C ALA A 64 17.46 12.47 2.86
N PRO A 65 16.26 12.21 3.42
CA PRO A 65 15.31 11.25 2.85
C PRO A 65 14.94 11.55 1.38
N VAL A 66 14.80 12.82 1.03
CA VAL A 66 14.54 13.24 -0.36
C VAL A 66 15.63 12.78 -1.33
N ILE A 67 16.90 12.73 -0.89
CA ILE A 67 18.02 12.24 -1.71
C ILE A 67 17.89 10.74 -1.97
N MET A 68 17.38 9.97 -0.99
CA MET A 68 17.15 8.53 -1.17
C MET A 68 16.03 8.27 -2.19
N ARG A 69 15.03 9.14 -2.27
CA ARG A 69 13.96 9.04 -3.29
C ARG A 69 14.49 9.23 -4.71
N TYR A 70 15.57 9.99 -4.91
CA TYR A 70 16.19 10.13 -6.24
C TYR A 70 16.74 8.81 -6.78
N VAL A 71 17.15 7.87 -5.92
CA VAL A 71 17.57 6.52 -6.36
C VAL A 71 16.41 5.81 -7.05
N SER A 72 15.25 5.75 -6.40
CA SER A 72 14.02 5.19 -6.98
C SER A 72 13.56 5.92 -8.23
N LEU A 73 13.69 7.26 -8.25
CA LEU A 73 13.30 8.08 -9.38
C LEU A 73 14.12 7.73 -10.60
N VAL A 74 15.45 7.67 -10.47
CA VAL A 74 16.36 7.31 -11.57
C VAL A 74 16.06 5.90 -12.07
N LEU A 75 15.87 4.93 -11.17
CA LEU A 75 15.49 3.56 -11.54
C LEU A 75 14.16 3.52 -12.29
N GLY A 76 13.16 4.31 -11.87
CA GLY A 76 11.89 4.45 -12.57
C GLY A 76 12.04 5.03 -13.98
N LEU A 77 12.89 6.06 -14.16
CA LEU A 77 13.19 6.62 -15.47
C LEU A 77 13.93 5.63 -16.38
N MET A 78 14.85 4.84 -15.81
CA MET A 78 15.51 3.75 -16.53
C MET A 78 14.49 2.71 -17.00
N THR A 79 13.49 2.37 -16.19
CA THR A 79 12.42 1.44 -16.59
C THR A 79 11.58 2.01 -17.74
N VAL A 80 11.26 3.31 -17.73
CA VAL A 80 10.57 3.98 -18.85
C VAL A 80 11.41 3.91 -20.13
N GLY A 81 12.71 4.19 -20.03
CA GLY A 81 13.64 4.11 -21.15
C GLY A 81 13.79 2.68 -21.70
N LEU A 82 13.92 1.70 -20.81
CA LEU A 82 14.01 0.29 -21.17
C LEU A 82 12.70 -0.20 -21.82
N THR A 83 11.55 0.22 -21.31
CA THR A 83 10.23 -0.08 -21.91
C THR A 83 10.15 0.44 -23.35
N PHE A 84 10.58 1.69 -23.60
CA PHE A 84 10.66 2.23 -24.96
C PHE A 84 11.58 1.38 -25.84
N TRP A 85 12.79 1.10 -25.36
CA TRP A 85 13.80 0.36 -26.12
C TRP A 85 13.33 -1.04 -26.48
N VAL A 86 12.78 -1.77 -25.52
CA VAL A 86 12.21 -3.12 -25.68
C VAL A 86 11.04 -3.09 -26.67
N GLY A 87 10.08 -2.17 -26.50
CA GLY A 87 8.92 -2.07 -27.39
C GLY A 87 9.29 -1.71 -28.82
N ARG A 88 10.27 -0.79 -29.00
CA ARG A 88 10.84 -0.46 -30.30
C ARG A 88 11.52 -1.66 -30.95
N ARG A 89 12.24 -2.45 -30.16
CA ARG A 89 13.04 -3.59 -30.60
C ARG A 89 12.17 -4.78 -31.03
N TRP A 90 11.15 -5.10 -30.25
CA TRP A 90 10.33 -6.30 -30.45
C TRP A 90 9.10 -6.09 -31.32
N PHE A 91 8.55 -4.87 -31.32
CA PHE A 91 7.31 -4.55 -32.04
C PHE A 91 7.55 -3.44 -33.08
N SER A 92 7.47 -2.18 -32.67
CA SER A 92 7.68 -1.01 -33.53
C SER A 92 8.05 0.22 -32.69
N PRO A 93 8.69 1.25 -33.29
CA PRO A 93 8.96 2.50 -32.57
C PRO A 93 7.71 3.15 -31.96
N ALA A 94 6.57 3.08 -32.66
CA ALA A 94 5.29 3.57 -32.18
C ALA A 94 4.77 2.79 -30.96
N ALA A 95 4.84 1.45 -30.98
CA ALA A 95 4.48 0.63 -29.83
C ALA A 95 5.36 0.93 -28.61
N GLY A 96 6.68 1.07 -28.83
CA GLY A 96 7.62 1.47 -27.77
C GLY A 96 7.29 2.84 -27.19
N LEU A 97 6.94 3.82 -28.03
CA LEU A 97 6.57 5.17 -27.57
C LEU A 97 5.28 5.17 -26.75
N ILE A 98 4.24 4.47 -27.21
CA ILE A 98 2.97 4.33 -26.49
C ILE A 98 3.18 3.65 -25.13
N ALA A 99 3.89 2.52 -25.09
CA ALA A 99 4.12 1.78 -23.84
C ALA A 99 4.93 2.60 -22.83
N ALA A 100 5.96 3.31 -23.28
CA ALA A 100 6.76 4.18 -22.42
C ALA A 100 5.98 5.39 -21.92
N ALA A 101 5.09 5.98 -22.75
CA ALA A 101 4.21 7.06 -22.33
C ALA A 101 3.18 6.59 -21.29
N ALA A 102 2.59 5.41 -21.48
CA ALA A 102 1.69 4.80 -20.51
C ALA A 102 2.40 4.60 -19.15
N LEU A 103 3.62 4.06 -19.14
CA LEU A 103 4.39 3.89 -17.91
C LEU A 103 4.86 5.23 -17.29
N ALA A 104 5.15 6.23 -18.11
CA ALA A 104 5.53 7.55 -17.63
C ALA A 104 4.39 8.24 -16.87
N LEU A 105 3.14 8.02 -17.30
CA LEU A 105 1.91 8.64 -16.79
C LEU A 105 1.16 7.78 -15.76
N ALA A 106 1.52 6.50 -15.60
CA ALA A 106 0.83 5.62 -14.65
C ALA A 106 1.01 6.11 -13.20
N PRO A 107 -0.07 6.41 -12.45
CA PRO A 107 0.01 6.87 -11.07
C PRO A 107 0.80 5.93 -10.16
N SER A 108 0.56 4.61 -10.25
CA SER A 108 1.31 3.60 -9.49
C SER A 108 2.81 3.63 -9.81
N ALA A 109 3.19 3.86 -11.07
CA ALA A 109 4.60 3.96 -11.46
C ALA A 109 5.24 5.26 -10.97
N ILE A 110 4.50 6.37 -10.92
CA ILE A 110 4.97 7.63 -10.34
C ILE A 110 5.16 7.45 -8.83
N HIS A 111 4.14 6.91 -8.14
CA HIS A 111 4.15 6.66 -6.71
C HIS A 111 5.35 5.78 -6.31
N TRP A 112 5.47 4.58 -6.87
CA TRP A 112 6.49 3.62 -6.45
C TRP A 112 7.92 3.98 -6.89
N SER A 113 8.08 4.85 -7.89
CA SER A 113 9.40 5.41 -8.23
C SER A 113 9.70 6.73 -7.52
N GLY A 114 8.78 7.24 -6.71
CA GLY A 114 9.00 8.41 -5.88
C GLY A 114 9.25 8.12 -4.40
N ARG A 115 9.19 6.86 -3.97
CA ARG A 115 9.34 6.45 -2.57
C ARG A 115 10.72 5.84 -2.32
N VAL A 116 11.25 5.93 -1.10
CA VAL A 116 12.43 5.19 -0.63
C VAL A 116 12.07 3.71 -0.44
N ARG A 117 11.74 3.03 -1.54
CA ARG A 117 11.26 1.65 -1.59
C ARG A 117 11.80 0.93 -2.81
N MET A 118 11.89 -0.39 -2.70
CA MET A 118 12.47 -1.31 -3.67
C MET A 118 11.68 -1.50 -4.98
N TYR A 119 10.44 -1.02 -5.07
CA TYR A 119 9.53 -1.35 -6.17
C TYR A 119 10.01 -0.84 -7.55
N ALA A 120 10.65 0.33 -7.61
CA ALA A 120 11.24 0.82 -8.85
C ALA A 120 12.41 -0.05 -9.34
N LEU A 121 13.27 -0.49 -8.40
CA LEU A 121 14.37 -1.42 -8.68
C LEU A 121 13.82 -2.78 -9.14
N LEU A 122 12.81 -3.30 -8.45
CA LEU A 122 12.13 -4.54 -8.79
C LEU A 122 11.59 -4.49 -10.21
N GLN A 123 10.81 -3.45 -10.56
CA GLN A 123 10.20 -3.32 -11.88
C GLN A 123 11.27 -3.25 -13.00
N LEU A 124 12.37 -2.55 -12.77
CA LEU A 124 13.50 -2.49 -13.70
C LEU A 124 14.13 -3.88 -13.92
N LEU A 125 14.46 -4.58 -12.83
CA LEU A 125 15.13 -5.87 -12.86
C LEU A 125 14.22 -6.97 -13.42
N VAL A 126 12.92 -6.90 -13.18
CA VAL A 126 11.93 -7.82 -13.77
C VAL A 126 11.81 -7.62 -15.27
N LEU A 127 11.68 -6.38 -15.75
CA LEU A 127 11.67 -6.09 -17.19
C LEU A 127 12.97 -6.55 -17.86
N LEU A 128 14.11 -6.30 -17.21
CA LEU A 128 15.42 -6.75 -17.70
C LEU A 128 15.52 -8.27 -17.74
N THR A 129 15.06 -8.97 -16.69
CA THR A 129 15.02 -10.44 -16.62
C THR A 129 14.22 -11.02 -17.78
N ILE A 130 12.99 -10.54 -17.98
CA ILE A 130 12.10 -11.00 -19.04
C ILE A 130 12.72 -10.74 -20.42
N ALA A 131 13.29 -9.56 -20.63
CA ALA A 131 13.90 -9.20 -21.90
C ALA A 131 15.14 -10.03 -22.24
N LEU A 132 16.04 -10.23 -21.28
CA LEU A 132 17.24 -11.04 -21.46
C LEU A 132 16.89 -12.53 -21.63
N ALA A 133 15.89 -13.03 -20.89
CA ALA A 133 15.41 -14.40 -21.02
C ALA A 133 14.85 -14.65 -22.42
N TYR A 134 13.98 -13.77 -22.92
CA TYR A 134 13.44 -13.85 -24.29
C TYR A 134 14.57 -13.85 -25.34
N GLU A 135 15.52 -12.93 -25.25
CA GLU A 135 16.64 -12.84 -26.19
C GLU A 135 17.53 -14.10 -26.12
N GLY A 136 17.77 -14.64 -24.94
CA GLY A 136 18.56 -15.85 -24.74
C GLY A 136 17.88 -17.13 -25.24
N VAL A 137 16.55 -17.16 -25.21
CA VAL A 137 15.71 -18.21 -25.80
C VAL A 137 15.73 -18.09 -27.33
N VAL A 138 15.35 -16.94 -27.87
CA VAL A 138 15.14 -16.74 -29.31
C VAL A 138 16.46 -16.78 -30.10
N LYS A 139 17.55 -16.23 -29.57
CA LYS A 139 18.87 -16.26 -30.21
C LYS A 139 19.68 -17.51 -29.88
N HIS A 140 19.17 -18.39 -29.03
CA HIS A 140 19.88 -19.56 -28.50
C HIS A 140 21.24 -19.25 -27.84
N GLN A 141 21.44 -18.04 -27.32
CA GLN A 141 22.74 -17.59 -26.77
C GLN A 141 22.78 -17.66 -25.23
N ALA A 142 23.76 -18.39 -24.68
CA ALA A 142 23.91 -18.59 -23.24
C ALA A 142 24.17 -17.30 -22.46
N ARG A 143 24.96 -16.37 -23.00
CA ARG A 143 25.27 -15.09 -22.34
C ARG A 143 24.02 -14.30 -21.89
N TRP A 144 22.96 -14.32 -22.70
CA TRP A 144 21.72 -13.61 -22.38
C TRP A 144 20.92 -14.34 -21.30
N ARG A 145 20.99 -15.67 -21.26
CA ARG A 145 20.30 -16.47 -20.24
C ARG A 145 20.98 -16.35 -18.89
N TRP A 146 22.30 -16.38 -18.85
CA TRP A 146 23.06 -16.09 -17.63
C TRP A 146 22.85 -14.65 -17.16
N ALA A 147 22.82 -13.67 -18.08
CA ALA A 147 22.46 -12.30 -17.72
C ALA A 147 21.03 -12.19 -17.18
N ALA A 148 20.08 -12.96 -17.72
CA ALA A 148 18.71 -13.03 -17.21
C ALA A 148 18.66 -13.62 -15.79
N LEU A 149 19.40 -14.70 -15.52
CA LEU A 149 19.50 -15.29 -14.18
C LEU A 149 20.15 -14.32 -13.18
N LEU A 150 21.16 -13.55 -13.59
CA LEU A 150 21.77 -12.53 -12.73
C LEU A 150 20.81 -11.38 -12.43
N ALA A 151 20.08 -10.89 -13.44
CA ALA A 151 19.04 -9.88 -13.24
C ALA A 151 17.91 -10.41 -12.35
N TYR A 152 17.58 -11.70 -12.50
CA TYR A 152 16.56 -12.38 -11.70
C TYR A 152 16.96 -12.51 -10.23
N LEU A 153 18.21 -12.91 -9.95
CA LEU A 153 18.77 -12.88 -8.60
C LEU A 153 18.62 -11.49 -8.00
N GLY A 154 19.02 -10.45 -8.73
CA GLY A 154 18.82 -9.07 -8.30
C GLY A 154 17.36 -8.73 -8.01
N ALA A 155 16.42 -9.18 -8.85
CA ALA A 155 14.98 -8.97 -8.64
C ALA A 155 14.50 -9.65 -7.34
N THR A 156 14.92 -10.89 -7.07
CA THR A 156 14.56 -11.60 -5.83
C THR A 156 15.17 -10.98 -4.57
N LEU A 157 16.37 -10.39 -4.68
CA LEU A 157 17.01 -9.65 -3.59
C LEU A 157 16.45 -8.23 -3.44
N ALA A 158 15.85 -7.66 -4.48
CA ALA A 158 15.08 -6.43 -4.38
C ALA A 158 13.72 -6.70 -3.73
N HIS A 159 13.04 -7.78 -4.10
CA HIS A 159 11.79 -8.17 -3.46
C HIS A 159 11.52 -9.67 -3.64
N PHE A 160 11.15 -10.33 -2.54
CA PHE A 160 10.89 -11.77 -2.51
C PHE A 160 9.84 -12.21 -3.55
N VAL A 161 8.79 -11.41 -3.75
CA VAL A 161 7.72 -11.68 -4.73
C VAL A 161 8.18 -12.01 -6.16
N ALA A 162 9.39 -11.60 -6.56
CA ALA A 162 9.94 -11.97 -7.86
C ALA A 162 10.08 -13.50 -8.04
N ILE A 163 10.08 -14.30 -6.97
CA ILE A 163 10.10 -15.77 -7.09
C ILE A 163 8.94 -16.31 -7.95
N ALA A 164 7.78 -15.62 -7.97
CA ALA A 164 6.62 -15.97 -8.78
C ALA A 164 6.90 -15.90 -10.30
N LEU A 165 8.03 -15.32 -10.74
CA LEU A 165 8.39 -15.33 -12.16
C LEU A 165 9.09 -16.61 -12.61
N ALA A 166 9.57 -17.46 -11.69
CA ALA A 166 10.31 -18.66 -12.08
C ALA A 166 9.47 -19.63 -12.94
N PRO A 167 8.25 -20.06 -12.52
CA PRO A 167 7.44 -20.94 -13.35
C PRO A 167 6.99 -20.30 -14.69
N PRO A 168 6.52 -19.04 -14.74
CA PRO A 168 6.16 -18.38 -15.98
C PRO A 168 7.35 -18.24 -16.94
N LEU A 169 8.54 -17.86 -16.45
CA LEU A 169 9.76 -17.78 -17.26
C LEU A 169 10.13 -19.13 -17.88
N PHE A 170 10.05 -20.20 -17.10
CA PHE A 170 10.33 -21.56 -17.56
C PHE A 170 9.33 -22.01 -18.63
N LEU A 171 8.03 -21.89 -18.35
CA LEU A 171 6.96 -22.33 -19.26
C LEU A 171 6.91 -21.49 -20.54
N ALA A 172 7.07 -20.17 -20.44
CA ALA A 172 7.12 -19.28 -21.60
C ALA A 172 8.34 -19.59 -22.50
N SER A 173 9.49 -19.93 -21.90
CA SER A 173 10.69 -20.33 -22.62
C SER A 173 10.49 -21.64 -23.40
N ILE A 174 9.87 -22.65 -22.77
CA ILE A 174 9.55 -23.93 -23.41
C ILE A 174 8.56 -23.72 -24.57
N ALA A 175 7.47 -22.99 -24.32
CA ALA A 175 6.45 -22.72 -25.34
C ALA A 175 7.05 -21.98 -26.55
N THR A 176 7.92 -21.00 -26.31
CA THR A 176 8.62 -20.25 -27.35
C THR A 176 9.50 -21.16 -28.21
N LEU A 177 10.29 -22.04 -27.58
CA LEU A 177 11.17 -22.98 -28.30
C LEU A 177 10.37 -24.03 -29.06
N TRP A 178 9.27 -24.51 -28.49
CA TRP A 178 8.35 -25.43 -29.16
C TRP A 178 7.77 -24.80 -30.44
N VAL A 179 7.31 -23.55 -30.36
CA VAL A 179 6.81 -22.81 -31.53
C VAL A 179 7.90 -22.61 -32.58
N GLN A 180 9.09 -22.15 -32.19
CA GLN A 180 10.21 -21.96 -33.13
C GLN A 180 10.58 -23.26 -33.86
N ASN A 181 10.57 -24.39 -33.17
CA ASN A 181 10.86 -25.69 -33.75
C ASN A 181 9.76 -26.15 -34.74
N LYS A 182 8.49 -25.91 -34.43
CA LYS A 182 7.36 -26.25 -35.32
C LYS A 182 7.43 -25.52 -36.67
N SER A 183 8.02 -24.33 -36.69
CA SER A 183 8.21 -23.50 -37.89
C SER A 183 9.38 -23.94 -38.79
N GLN A 184 10.18 -24.95 -38.41
CA GLN A 184 11.29 -25.46 -39.23
C GLN A 184 10.84 -26.41 -40.37
N PRO A 185 11.57 -26.46 -41.50
CA PRO A 185 11.22 -27.30 -42.65
C PRO A 185 11.22 -28.81 -42.32
N ALA A 186 10.39 -29.57 -43.05
CA ALA A 186 10.03 -30.98 -42.74
C ALA A 186 11.22 -31.95 -42.57
N LYS A 187 12.38 -31.66 -43.18
CA LYS A 187 13.62 -32.46 -43.03
C LYS A 187 14.19 -32.47 -41.61
N LEU A 188 13.81 -31.53 -40.75
CA LEU A 188 14.24 -31.43 -39.34
C LEU A 188 13.16 -31.90 -38.34
N LYS A 189 11.97 -32.29 -38.81
CA LYS A 189 10.79 -32.63 -37.97
C LYS A 189 10.78 -34.08 -37.46
N LYS A 190 11.81 -34.52 -36.74
CA LYS A 190 11.68 -35.77 -35.94
C LYS A 190 11.04 -35.46 -34.58
N ASN A 191 9.99 -36.21 -34.22
CA ASN A 191 9.23 -36.12 -32.96
C ASN A 191 10.15 -35.88 -31.76
N PHE A 192 9.91 -34.80 -31.00
CA PHE A 192 10.69 -34.39 -29.81
C PHE A 192 12.21 -34.19 -30.01
N SER A 193 12.72 -34.09 -31.24
CA SER A 193 14.16 -33.88 -31.49
C SER A 193 14.72 -32.56 -30.94
N PHE A 194 13.88 -31.55 -30.63
CA PHE A 194 14.32 -30.31 -29.98
C PHE A 194 14.84 -30.57 -28.55
N ILE A 195 14.27 -31.55 -27.85
CA ILE A 195 14.73 -32.03 -26.53
C ILE A 195 16.09 -32.72 -26.67
N ARG A 196 16.37 -33.38 -27.80
CA ARG A 196 17.66 -34.04 -28.08
C ARG A 196 18.77 -33.08 -28.55
N GLN A 197 18.39 -32.00 -29.24
CA GLN A 197 19.29 -30.90 -29.65
C GLN A 197 19.46 -29.84 -28.56
N TRP A 198 18.75 -30.02 -27.44
CA TRP A 198 18.88 -29.20 -26.25
C TRP A 198 20.29 -29.37 -25.67
N PRO A 199 21.06 -28.30 -25.45
CA PRO A 199 22.42 -28.40 -24.92
C PRO A 199 22.39 -28.69 -23.41
N TRP A 200 21.99 -29.92 -23.06
CA TRP A 200 21.71 -30.39 -21.71
C TRP A 200 22.75 -29.99 -20.65
N PRO A 201 24.08 -30.08 -20.89
CA PRO A 201 25.06 -29.71 -19.86
C PRO A 201 24.93 -28.24 -19.43
N SER A 202 24.85 -27.32 -20.40
CA SER A 202 24.66 -25.89 -20.10
C SER A 202 23.30 -25.59 -19.46
N ARG A 203 22.28 -26.39 -19.79
CA ARG A 203 20.91 -26.21 -19.33
C ARG A 203 20.69 -26.75 -17.93
N ILE A 204 21.38 -27.83 -17.57
CA ILE A 204 21.42 -28.33 -16.19
C ILE A 204 22.07 -27.28 -15.29
N LEU A 205 23.17 -26.64 -15.71
CA LEU A 205 23.79 -25.56 -14.95
C LEU A 205 22.87 -24.34 -14.79
N GLU A 206 22.16 -23.94 -15.85
CA GLU A 206 21.17 -22.85 -15.79
C GLU A 206 20.01 -23.20 -14.83
N LEU A 207 19.53 -24.45 -14.82
CA LEU A 207 18.48 -24.91 -13.90
C LEU A 207 18.97 -24.99 -12.46
N LEU A 208 20.18 -25.50 -12.23
CA LEU A 208 20.81 -25.49 -10.90
C LEU A 208 20.98 -24.06 -10.39
N ALA A 209 21.42 -23.13 -11.24
CA ALA A 209 21.52 -21.72 -10.89
C ALA A 209 20.15 -21.13 -10.52
N LEU A 210 19.08 -21.44 -11.27
CA LEU A 210 17.73 -21.01 -10.92
C LEU A 210 17.29 -21.56 -9.56
N VAL A 211 17.53 -22.84 -9.28
CA VAL A 211 17.23 -23.47 -7.98
C VAL A 211 18.00 -22.79 -6.85
N ILE A 212 19.29 -22.50 -7.06
CA ILE A 212 20.12 -21.79 -6.09
C ILE A 212 19.57 -20.38 -5.83
N ILE A 213 19.18 -19.64 -6.88
CA ILE A 213 18.61 -18.29 -6.73
C ILE A 213 17.33 -18.33 -5.89
N VAL A 214 16.42 -19.27 -6.20
CA VAL A 214 15.19 -19.46 -5.43
C VAL A 214 15.52 -19.81 -3.97
N MET A 215 16.42 -20.75 -3.74
CA MET A 215 16.86 -21.15 -2.40
C MET A 215 17.45 -19.97 -1.62
N VAL A 216 18.30 -19.15 -2.23
CA VAL A 216 18.86 -17.93 -1.63
C VAL A 216 17.74 -16.95 -1.27
N ALA A 217 16.76 -16.74 -2.15
CA ALA A 217 15.63 -15.86 -1.87
C ALA A 217 14.82 -16.33 -0.66
N PHE A 218 14.57 -17.64 -0.54
CA PHE A 218 13.90 -18.21 0.64
C PHE A 218 14.74 -18.11 1.92
N LEU A 219 16.06 -18.32 1.84
CA LEU A 219 16.95 -18.18 3.00
C LEU A 219 17.02 -16.72 3.49
N VAL A 220 17.14 -15.76 2.57
CA VAL A 220 17.07 -14.33 2.88
C VAL A 220 15.71 -13.98 3.49
N LYS A 221 14.62 -14.52 2.91
CA LYS A 221 13.28 -14.29 3.43
C LYS A 221 13.13 -14.84 4.84
N ARG A 222 13.59 -16.07 5.07
CA ARG A 222 13.62 -16.72 6.38
C ARG A 222 14.38 -15.87 7.39
N ALA A 223 15.56 -15.34 7.05
CA ALA A 223 16.36 -14.55 7.98
C ALA A 223 15.61 -13.32 8.53
N GLY A 224 14.68 -12.73 7.74
CA GLY A 224 13.85 -11.61 8.18
C GLY A 224 12.47 -11.96 8.73
N GLN A 225 12.19 -13.23 9.02
CA GLN A 225 10.93 -13.68 9.62
C GLN A 225 11.15 -14.20 11.06
N PRO A 226 10.71 -13.46 12.08
CA PRO A 226 11.00 -13.79 13.48
C PRO A 226 9.90 -14.61 14.18
N LYS A 227 8.66 -14.62 13.68
CA LYS A 227 7.51 -15.33 14.27
C LYS A 227 7.13 -16.57 13.48
N GLY A 228 6.75 -17.64 14.17
CA GLY A 228 6.13 -18.85 13.58
C GLY A 228 7.07 -19.69 12.71
N ILE A 229 8.36 -19.35 12.69
CA ILE A 229 9.37 -20.10 11.93
C ILE A 229 10.51 -20.46 12.87
N GLU A 230 10.81 -21.75 13.01
CA GLU A 230 11.87 -22.26 13.89
C GLU A 230 13.21 -21.68 13.46
N ALA A 231 14.02 -21.19 14.41
CA ALA A 231 15.35 -20.64 14.15
C ALA A 231 16.12 -21.56 13.19
N LEU A 232 16.92 -20.98 12.27
CA LEU A 232 17.78 -21.77 11.40
C LEU A 232 18.78 -22.54 12.27
N ASP A 233 18.38 -23.75 12.67
CA ASP A 233 19.29 -24.71 13.24
C ASP A 233 20.32 -25.03 12.15
N PRO A 234 21.64 -24.93 12.43
CA PRO A 234 22.68 -25.32 11.49
C PRO A 234 22.58 -26.79 11.04
N THR A 235 21.68 -27.61 11.61
CA THR A 235 21.32 -28.90 11.04
C THR A 235 20.58 -28.76 9.70
N ALA A 236 20.82 -29.70 8.80
CA ALA A 236 20.13 -29.76 7.51
C ALA A 236 18.59 -29.85 7.64
N THR A 237 18.11 -30.47 8.73
CA THR A 237 16.70 -30.61 9.08
C THR A 237 16.06 -29.28 9.44
N GLY A 238 16.66 -28.47 10.31
CA GLY A 238 16.07 -27.18 10.69
C GLY A 238 16.06 -26.17 9.54
N ALA A 239 17.10 -26.18 8.69
CA ALA A 239 17.11 -25.39 7.47
C ALA A 239 15.95 -25.76 6.53
N ALA A 240 15.68 -27.06 6.35
CA ALA A 240 14.56 -27.53 5.51
C ALA A 240 13.20 -27.13 6.10
N THR A 241 12.99 -27.33 7.40
CA THR A 241 11.73 -26.96 8.10
C THR A 241 11.45 -25.46 7.97
N GLY A 242 12.46 -24.61 8.16
CA GLY A 242 12.29 -23.15 8.02
C GLY A 242 11.93 -22.73 6.59
N LEU A 243 12.46 -23.40 5.57
CA LEU A 243 12.09 -23.13 4.17
C LEU A 243 10.65 -23.53 3.86
N VAL A 244 10.18 -24.67 4.38
CA VAL A 244 8.78 -25.12 4.24
C VAL A 244 7.83 -24.14 4.90
N GLN A 245 8.13 -23.70 6.12
CA GLN A 245 7.32 -22.71 6.84
C GLN A 245 7.25 -21.36 6.11
N VAL A 246 8.36 -20.89 5.50
CA VAL A 246 8.30 -19.71 4.62
C VAL A 246 7.41 -19.98 3.42
N PHE A 247 7.50 -21.15 2.78
CA PHE A 247 6.63 -21.49 1.66
C PHE A 247 5.15 -21.47 2.07
N GLU A 248 4.78 -22.13 3.16
CA GLU A 248 3.42 -22.18 3.70
C GLU A 248 2.86 -20.79 4.05
N LEU A 249 3.70 -19.88 4.53
CA LEU A 249 3.28 -18.49 4.82
C LEU A 249 2.86 -17.72 3.55
N TYR A 250 3.44 -18.06 2.41
CA TYR A 250 3.24 -17.36 1.13
C TYR A 250 2.37 -18.13 0.14
N SER A 251 2.12 -19.41 0.37
CA SER A 251 1.30 -20.26 -0.48
C SER A 251 0.04 -20.72 0.25
N ASP A 252 -1.12 -20.42 -0.33
CA ASP A 252 -2.38 -21.05 0.02
C ASP A 252 -3.05 -21.48 -1.29
N PHE A 253 -3.18 -22.79 -1.50
CA PHE A 253 -3.91 -23.34 -2.65
C PHE A 253 -5.41 -23.12 -2.43
N SER A 254 -5.86 -21.89 -2.66
CA SER A 254 -7.24 -21.50 -2.49
C SER A 254 -7.97 -21.51 -3.82
N PHE A 255 -9.06 -22.26 -3.87
CA PHE A 255 -10.02 -22.22 -4.98
C PHE A 255 -10.94 -20.99 -4.95
N ASN A 256 -10.72 -20.03 -4.04
CA ASN A 256 -11.47 -18.79 -4.00
C ASN A 256 -10.98 -17.80 -5.07
N ILE A 257 -11.31 -18.12 -6.32
CA ILE A 257 -10.94 -17.35 -7.52
C ILE A 257 -11.51 -15.94 -7.46
N VAL A 258 -12.71 -15.77 -6.89
CA VAL A 258 -13.37 -14.46 -6.81
C VAL A 258 -12.60 -13.51 -5.91
N ALA A 259 -12.27 -13.92 -4.69
CA ALA A 259 -11.48 -13.11 -3.77
C ALA A 259 -10.07 -12.88 -4.31
N GLY A 260 -9.44 -13.90 -4.90
CA GLY A 260 -8.13 -13.77 -5.54
C GLY A 260 -8.13 -12.76 -6.69
N TRP A 261 -9.16 -12.78 -7.54
CA TRP A 261 -9.32 -11.81 -8.63
C TRP A 261 -9.58 -10.40 -8.10
N GLN A 262 -10.48 -10.24 -7.12
CA GLN A 262 -10.79 -8.94 -6.53
C GLN A 262 -9.53 -8.24 -6.00
N ALA A 263 -8.68 -8.98 -5.29
CA ALA A 263 -7.44 -8.46 -4.69
C ALA A 263 -6.42 -7.93 -5.71
N ILE A 264 -6.39 -8.48 -6.93
CA ILE A 264 -5.41 -8.10 -7.96
C ILE A 264 -6.00 -7.30 -9.12
N SER A 265 -7.33 -7.24 -9.22
CA SER A 265 -8.02 -6.59 -10.35
C SER A 265 -7.70 -5.10 -10.54
N PRO A 266 -7.39 -4.30 -9.49
CA PRO A 266 -6.96 -2.91 -9.69
C PRO A 266 -5.78 -2.75 -10.67
N PHE A 267 -4.84 -3.70 -10.67
CA PHE A 267 -3.72 -3.73 -11.63
C PHE A 267 -4.19 -3.65 -13.10
N TYR A 268 -5.35 -4.21 -13.42
CA TYR A 268 -5.91 -4.25 -14.78
C TYR A 268 -6.87 -3.10 -15.10
N PHE A 269 -7.49 -2.52 -14.08
CA PHE A 269 -8.61 -1.60 -14.22
C PHE A 269 -8.30 -0.16 -13.78
N ASP A 270 -7.17 0.08 -13.13
CA ASP A 270 -6.69 1.43 -12.88
C ASP A 270 -6.18 2.10 -14.16
N MET A 271 -6.32 3.41 -14.26
CA MET A 271 -5.78 4.15 -15.40
C MET A 271 -4.24 4.21 -15.34
N PRO A 272 -3.52 4.00 -16.46
CA PRO A 272 -4.02 3.72 -17.81
C PRO A 272 -4.21 2.24 -18.17
N ALA A 273 -3.93 1.30 -17.26
CA ALA A 273 -4.05 -0.14 -17.50
C ALA A 273 -5.41 -0.54 -18.07
N LEU A 274 -6.49 0.11 -17.62
CA LEU A 274 -7.86 -0.08 -18.14
C LEU A 274 -7.95 -0.03 -19.67
N ILE A 275 -7.23 0.89 -20.31
CA ILE A 275 -7.21 1.06 -21.78
C ILE A 275 -6.50 -0.12 -22.44
N PHE A 276 -5.41 -0.58 -21.82
CA PHE A 276 -4.49 -1.56 -22.42
C PHE A 276 -4.92 -3.00 -22.19
N THR A 277 -5.56 -3.33 -21.06
CA THR A 277 -5.98 -4.69 -20.71
C THR A 277 -6.79 -5.39 -21.82
N PRO A 278 -7.93 -4.85 -22.29
CA PRO A 278 -8.71 -5.53 -23.34
C PRO A 278 -7.93 -5.64 -24.66
N ILE A 279 -7.11 -4.65 -24.99
CA ILE A 279 -6.30 -4.64 -26.21
C ILE A 279 -5.17 -5.66 -26.14
N ALA A 280 -4.55 -5.83 -24.97
CA ALA A 280 -3.54 -6.85 -24.71
C ALA A 280 -4.13 -8.26 -24.83
N VAL A 281 -5.33 -8.49 -24.29
CA VAL A 281 -6.06 -9.76 -24.45
C VAL A 281 -6.35 -10.04 -25.91
N LEU A 282 -6.81 -9.05 -26.68
CA LEU A 282 -7.03 -9.21 -28.11
C LEU A 282 -5.73 -9.58 -28.85
N ALA A 283 -4.63 -8.86 -28.58
CA ALA A 283 -3.33 -9.14 -29.18
C ALA A 283 -2.83 -10.57 -28.87
N ALA A 284 -3.04 -11.01 -27.62
CA ALA A 284 -2.76 -12.37 -27.17
C ALA A 284 -3.57 -13.41 -27.95
N VAL A 285 -4.90 -13.23 -28.06
CA VAL A 285 -5.80 -14.14 -28.78
C VAL A 285 -5.43 -14.23 -30.26
N VAL A 286 -5.19 -13.10 -30.93
CA VAL A 286 -4.79 -13.08 -32.34
C VAL A 286 -3.43 -13.78 -32.54
N SER A 287 -2.48 -13.54 -31.63
CA SER A 287 -1.17 -14.19 -31.71
C SER A 287 -1.28 -15.70 -31.47
N LEU A 288 -2.04 -16.15 -30.46
CA LEU A 288 -2.26 -17.56 -30.17
C LEU A 288 -2.96 -18.29 -31.32
N THR A 289 -4.07 -17.74 -31.83
CA THR A 289 -4.83 -18.37 -32.93
C THR A 289 -3.99 -18.53 -34.20
N SER A 290 -3.10 -17.57 -34.48
CA SER A 290 -2.19 -17.65 -35.62
C SER A 290 -1.18 -18.80 -35.56
N LEU A 291 -0.84 -19.31 -34.38
CA LEU A 291 0.11 -20.40 -34.19
C LEU A 291 -0.49 -21.80 -34.47
N PHE A 292 -1.82 -21.89 -34.51
CA PHE A 292 -2.56 -23.14 -34.71
C PHE A 292 -3.10 -23.33 -36.14
N ASN A 293 -2.61 -22.57 -37.13
CA ASN A 293 -2.86 -22.75 -38.58
C ASN A 293 -4.33 -22.73 -39.03
N ARG A 294 -5.26 -22.17 -38.25
CA ARG A 294 -6.69 -22.11 -38.60
C ARG A 294 -7.12 -20.81 -39.30
N VAL A 295 -6.19 -19.90 -39.58
CA VAL A 295 -6.48 -18.54 -40.08
C VAL A 295 -5.60 -18.23 -41.31
N ASP A 296 -6.11 -17.40 -42.22
CA ASP A 296 -5.38 -16.94 -43.42
C ASP A 296 -4.04 -16.29 -43.04
N LYS A 297 -2.96 -16.98 -43.40
CA LYS A 297 -1.59 -16.60 -43.07
C LYS A 297 -1.20 -15.24 -43.66
N LYS A 298 -1.74 -14.87 -44.84
CA LYS A 298 -1.42 -13.58 -45.49
C LYS A 298 -2.00 -12.39 -44.72
N PHE A 299 -3.24 -12.52 -44.26
CA PHE A 299 -3.87 -11.49 -43.45
C PHE A 299 -3.14 -11.32 -42.12
N ILE A 300 -2.82 -12.42 -41.43
CA ILE A 300 -2.09 -12.36 -40.16
C ILE A 300 -0.70 -11.74 -40.29
N ASP A 301 0.06 -12.08 -41.35
CA ASP A 301 1.39 -11.51 -41.58
C ASP A 301 1.33 -10.00 -41.85
N THR A 302 0.15 -9.46 -42.21
CA THR A 302 -0.10 -8.01 -42.33
C THR A 302 -0.31 -7.36 -40.95
N LEU A 303 -0.82 -8.09 -39.97
CA LEU A 303 -1.11 -7.57 -38.62
C LEU A 303 0.14 -7.50 -37.76
N ALA A 304 0.93 -8.57 -37.76
CA ALA A 304 2.12 -8.71 -36.91
C ALA A 304 3.20 -9.56 -37.58
N SER A 305 4.46 -9.15 -37.40
CA SER A 305 5.60 -9.92 -37.89
C SER A 305 5.71 -11.28 -37.17
N PRO A 306 6.34 -12.31 -37.77
CA PRO A 306 6.61 -13.57 -37.09
C PRO A 306 7.30 -13.41 -35.73
N ASN A 307 8.27 -12.50 -35.62
CA ASN A 307 8.98 -12.23 -34.37
C ASN A 307 8.06 -11.58 -33.35
N ALA A 308 7.23 -10.61 -33.76
CA ALA A 308 6.27 -9.95 -32.87
C ALA A 308 5.28 -10.97 -32.29
N ARG A 309 4.78 -11.93 -33.08
CA ARG A 309 3.89 -13.00 -32.58
C ARG A 309 4.56 -13.86 -31.51
N LEU A 310 5.83 -14.20 -31.71
CA LEU A 310 6.60 -14.99 -30.76
C LEU A 310 6.83 -14.21 -29.45
N THR A 311 7.14 -12.91 -29.56
CA THR A 311 7.23 -12.01 -28.40
C THR A 311 5.90 -11.94 -27.66
N THR A 312 4.79 -11.72 -28.38
CA THR A 312 3.45 -11.64 -27.78
C THR A 312 3.12 -12.93 -27.02
N LEU A 313 3.38 -14.10 -27.60
CA LEU A 313 3.22 -15.38 -26.90
C LEU A 313 4.02 -15.42 -25.58
N PHE A 314 5.31 -15.09 -25.65
CA PHE A 314 6.17 -15.12 -24.47
C PHE A 314 5.64 -14.19 -23.38
N LEU A 315 5.36 -12.93 -23.71
CA LEU A 315 4.88 -11.93 -22.76
C LEU A 315 3.48 -12.24 -22.21
N THR A 316 2.58 -12.77 -23.04
CA THR A 316 1.25 -13.22 -22.61
C THR A 316 1.36 -14.37 -21.60
N LEU A 317 2.25 -15.33 -21.83
CA LEU A 317 2.46 -16.43 -20.88
C LEU A 317 3.06 -15.93 -19.58
N ILE A 318 4.04 -15.01 -19.63
CA ILE A 318 4.58 -14.38 -18.41
C ILE A 318 3.47 -13.70 -17.62
N LEU A 319 2.72 -12.79 -18.26
CA LEU A 319 1.66 -12.03 -17.60
C LEU A 319 0.58 -12.98 -17.06
N GLY A 320 -0.02 -13.80 -17.93
CA GLY A 320 -1.16 -14.64 -17.58
C GLY A 320 -0.86 -15.72 -16.55
N LEU A 321 0.32 -16.36 -16.60
CA LEU A 321 0.69 -17.37 -15.60
C LEU A 321 1.00 -16.72 -14.26
N THR A 322 1.71 -15.58 -14.23
CA THR A 322 1.95 -14.85 -12.97
C THR A 322 0.64 -14.39 -12.33
N THR A 323 -0.33 -13.92 -13.14
CA THR A 323 -1.68 -13.60 -12.66
C THR A 323 -2.36 -14.81 -12.07
N LEU A 324 -2.29 -15.96 -12.75
CA LEU A 324 -2.91 -17.19 -12.28
C LEU A 324 -2.32 -17.64 -10.95
N GLU A 325 -0.99 -17.54 -10.79
CA GLU A 325 -0.30 -17.83 -9.53
C GLU A 325 -0.77 -16.91 -8.40
N MET A 326 -0.90 -15.61 -8.66
CA MET A 326 -1.41 -14.65 -7.66
C MET A 326 -2.86 -14.94 -7.24
N VAL A 327 -3.70 -15.40 -8.15
CA VAL A 327 -5.10 -15.75 -7.86
C VAL A 327 -5.22 -17.07 -7.10
N LEU A 328 -4.45 -18.09 -7.50
CA LEU A 328 -4.67 -19.48 -7.07
C LEU A 328 -3.70 -20.00 -6.01
N ILE A 329 -2.47 -19.48 -5.97
CA ILE A 329 -1.38 -20.06 -5.18
C ILE A 329 -0.96 -19.14 -4.04
N VAL A 330 -0.97 -17.81 -4.24
CA VAL A 330 -0.52 -16.87 -3.19
C VAL A 330 -1.53 -16.80 -2.06
N SER A 331 -1.07 -16.76 -0.82
CA SER A 331 -1.91 -16.65 0.39
C SER A 331 -2.75 -15.38 0.40
N ALA A 332 -3.98 -15.46 0.92
CA ALA A 332 -4.96 -14.35 0.86
C ALA A 332 -4.41 -13.03 1.45
N ASP A 333 -3.69 -13.11 2.58
CA ASP A 333 -3.07 -11.94 3.25
C ASP A 333 -1.93 -11.29 2.46
N ARG A 334 -1.49 -11.94 1.37
CA ARG A 334 -0.40 -11.50 0.50
C ARG A 334 -0.87 -11.22 -0.92
N ARG A 335 -2.17 -11.31 -1.21
CA ARG A 335 -2.73 -10.91 -2.51
C ARG A 335 -2.97 -9.41 -2.51
N ASP A 336 -2.22 -8.71 -3.35
CA ASP A 336 -2.28 -7.27 -3.48
C ASP A 336 -1.80 -6.91 -4.89
N ASP A 337 -2.47 -5.97 -5.54
CA ASP A 337 -2.15 -5.52 -6.90
C ASP A 337 -0.74 -4.91 -7.00
N LYS A 338 -0.21 -4.35 -5.90
CA LYS A 338 1.16 -3.83 -5.84
C LYS A 338 2.22 -4.89 -6.12
N TYR A 339 1.90 -6.18 -5.96
CA TYR A 339 2.81 -7.27 -6.31
C TYR A 339 2.81 -7.61 -7.81
N LEU A 340 1.73 -7.29 -8.53
CA LEU A 340 1.69 -7.36 -10.00
C LEU A 340 2.29 -6.12 -10.67
N PHE A 341 2.45 -5.02 -9.94
CA PHE A 341 3.09 -3.78 -10.44
C PHE A 341 4.41 -4.01 -11.19
N MET A 342 5.20 -5.02 -10.81
CA MET A 342 6.44 -5.38 -11.50
C MET A 342 6.24 -5.78 -12.98
N LEU A 343 5.03 -6.19 -13.36
CA LEU A 343 4.62 -6.59 -14.71
C LEU A 343 3.90 -5.48 -15.48
N LEU A 344 3.71 -4.29 -14.91
CA LEU A 344 3.06 -3.17 -15.57
C LEU A 344 3.70 -2.81 -16.94
N PRO A 345 5.03 -2.80 -17.11
CA PRO A 345 5.64 -2.59 -18.42
C PRO A 345 5.22 -3.65 -19.46
N ILE A 346 5.02 -4.90 -19.03
CA ILE A 346 4.64 -6.01 -19.91
C ILE A 346 3.20 -5.82 -20.42
N LEU A 347 2.28 -5.42 -19.53
CA LEU A 347 0.92 -5.09 -19.91
C LEU A 347 0.88 -3.96 -20.95
N PHE A 348 1.61 -2.87 -20.72
CA PHE A 348 1.67 -1.75 -21.66
C PHE A 348 2.33 -2.11 -22.98
N LEU A 349 3.37 -2.94 -22.98
CA LEU A 349 3.99 -3.45 -24.21
C LEU A 349 3.00 -4.27 -25.05
N LEU A 350 2.27 -5.20 -24.42
CA LEU A 350 1.25 -6.02 -25.08
C LEU A 350 0.10 -5.18 -25.65
N GLY A 351 -0.44 -4.27 -24.84
CA GLY A 351 -1.55 -3.43 -25.29
C GLY A 351 -1.11 -2.43 -26.36
N ALA A 352 0.08 -1.81 -26.25
CA ALA A 352 0.62 -0.94 -27.29
C ALA A 352 0.86 -1.68 -28.61
N HIS A 353 1.32 -2.93 -28.56
CA HIS A 353 1.41 -3.78 -29.74
C HIS A 353 0.02 -4.05 -30.34
N GLY A 354 -0.98 -4.37 -29.50
CA GLY A 354 -2.36 -4.57 -29.95
C GLY A 354 -2.96 -3.35 -30.64
N VAL A 355 -2.70 -2.13 -30.14
CA VAL A 355 -3.11 -0.88 -30.81
C VAL A 355 -2.51 -0.82 -32.23
N MET A 356 -1.24 -1.16 -32.39
CA MET A 356 -0.59 -1.20 -33.70
C MET A 356 -1.16 -2.29 -34.61
N MET A 357 -1.48 -3.46 -34.06
CA MET A 357 -2.14 -4.54 -34.82
C MET A 357 -3.51 -4.10 -35.36
N ILE A 358 -4.33 -3.47 -34.52
CA ILE A 358 -5.65 -2.94 -34.92
C ILE A 358 -5.47 -1.88 -36.01
N SER A 359 -4.53 -0.96 -35.82
CA SER A 359 -4.22 0.10 -36.78
C SER A 359 -3.82 -0.47 -38.15
N ASN A 360 -2.95 -1.48 -38.15
CA ASN A 360 -2.54 -2.19 -39.36
C ASN A 360 -3.73 -2.89 -40.05
N ALA A 361 -4.62 -3.51 -39.27
CA ALA A 361 -5.83 -4.17 -39.78
C ALA A 361 -6.77 -3.19 -40.49
N VAL A 362 -7.07 -2.06 -39.84
CA VAL A 362 -7.96 -1.01 -40.37
C VAL A 362 -7.40 -0.46 -41.68
N PHE A 363 -6.10 -0.18 -41.71
CA PHE A 363 -5.45 0.35 -42.91
C PHE A 363 -5.43 -0.66 -44.07
N ALA A 364 -5.19 -1.95 -43.79
CA ALA A 364 -5.24 -3.01 -44.79
C ALA A 364 -6.64 -3.15 -45.42
N LEU A 365 -7.70 -3.11 -44.61
CA LEU A 365 -9.09 -3.17 -45.08
C LEU A 365 -9.48 -1.94 -45.93
N SER A 366 -9.02 -0.75 -45.54
CA SER A 366 -9.28 0.50 -46.28
C SER A 366 -8.67 0.47 -47.70
N ARG A 367 -7.47 -0.08 -47.86
CA ARG A 367 -6.82 -0.22 -49.17
C ARG A 367 -7.46 -1.29 -50.06
N SER A 368 -7.91 -2.41 -49.49
CA SER A 368 -8.61 -3.45 -50.24
C SER A 368 -9.88 -2.92 -50.93
N LYS A 369 -10.59 -1.96 -50.31
CA LYS A 369 -11.78 -1.32 -50.90
C LYS A 369 -11.46 -0.32 -52.02
N LYS A 370 -10.32 0.39 -51.94
CA LYS A 370 -9.89 1.35 -52.99
C LYS A 370 -9.31 0.69 -54.24
N SER A 371 -8.96 -0.60 -54.19
CA SER A 371 -8.39 -1.36 -55.30
C SER A 371 -9.43 -1.97 -56.26
N SER A 372 -10.75 -1.83 -56.01
CA SER A 372 -11.78 -2.47 -56.86
C SER A 372 -12.26 -1.63 -58.05
N THR A 373 -11.60 -0.51 -58.37
CA THR A 373 -12.01 0.39 -59.48
C THR A 373 -10.88 0.72 -60.48
N SER A 374 -9.90 -0.16 -60.66
CA SER A 374 -8.97 -0.02 -61.80
C SER A 374 -8.48 -1.37 -62.35
N THR A 375 -8.35 -1.40 -63.67
CA THR A 375 -8.02 -2.51 -64.58
C THR A 375 -6.70 -3.24 -64.24
N PRO A 376 -6.52 -4.49 -64.72
CA PRO A 376 -5.40 -5.34 -64.33
C PRO A 376 -4.11 -4.92 -65.04
N HIS A 377 -3.24 -4.16 -64.37
CA HIS A 377 -1.84 -4.02 -64.79
C HIS A 377 -0.89 -4.19 -63.61
N HIS A 378 0.13 -5.03 -63.85
CA HIS A 378 1.34 -5.31 -63.07
C HIS A 378 1.32 -4.99 -61.57
N GLN A 379 1.19 -6.05 -60.75
CA GLN A 379 1.52 -5.99 -59.33
C GLN A 379 3.01 -5.61 -59.17
N PRO A 380 3.33 -4.49 -58.50
CA PRO A 380 4.71 -4.17 -58.17
C PRO A 380 5.23 -5.15 -57.10
N PRO A 381 6.55 -5.36 -57.01
CA PRO A 381 7.12 -6.25 -56.00
C PRO A 381 6.75 -5.77 -54.58
N ILE A 382 6.40 -6.75 -53.74
CA ILE A 382 5.90 -6.60 -52.35
C ILE A 382 6.86 -5.79 -51.45
N SER A 383 8.13 -5.63 -51.84
CA SER A 383 9.13 -4.83 -51.13
C SER A 383 8.85 -3.32 -51.10
N SER A 384 7.93 -2.80 -51.92
CA SER A 384 7.54 -1.38 -51.93
C SER A 384 6.40 -1.01 -50.95
N LEU A 385 5.78 -2.00 -50.29
CA LEU A 385 4.65 -1.81 -49.36
C LEU A 385 5.04 -1.41 -47.93
N GLN A 386 6.34 -1.39 -47.59
CA GLN A 386 6.80 -1.07 -46.24
C GLN A 386 6.85 0.44 -45.96
N SER A 387 7.12 1.30 -46.96
CA SER A 387 7.29 2.74 -46.76
C SER A 387 6.02 3.53 -46.41
N PRO A 388 4.79 3.16 -46.85
CA PRO A 388 3.58 3.89 -46.46
C PRO A 388 3.06 3.52 -45.07
N ILE A 389 3.43 2.35 -44.55
CA ILE A 389 2.92 1.82 -43.27
C ILE A 389 3.54 2.56 -42.07
N THR A 390 4.79 3.01 -42.19
CA THR A 390 5.48 3.79 -41.16
C THR A 390 4.95 5.21 -41.00
N ASN A 391 4.37 5.83 -42.04
CA ASN A 391 3.99 7.24 -42.01
C ASN A 391 2.74 7.54 -41.15
N TYR A 392 1.85 6.57 -40.94
CA TYR A 392 0.63 6.78 -40.12
C TYR A 392 0.79 6.34 -38.66
N GLN A 393 1.77 5.49 -38.34
CA GLN A 393 1.94 4.94 -36.99
C GLN A 393 2.29 6.00 -35.96
N LEU A 394 3.09 7.01 -36.33
CA LEU A 394 3.46 8.10 -35.43
C LEU A 394 2.25 8.99 -35.08
N PRO A 395 1.43 9.49 -36.04
CA PRO A 395 0.19 10.19 -35.72
C PRO A 395 -0.74 9.39 -34.79
N ILE A 396 -0.90 8.09 -35.02
CA ILE A 396 -1.72 7.22 -34.14
C ILE A 396 -1.09 7.14 -32.76
N ALA A 397 0.22 6.93 -32.66
CA ALA A 397 0.90 6.90 -31.37
C ALA A 397 0.71 8.20 -30.60
N LEU A 398 0.84 9.35 -31.25
CA LEU A 398 0.61 10.66 -30.62
C LEU A 398 -0.85 10.84 -30.17
N ALA A 399 -1.83 10.41 -30.98
CA ALA A 399 -3.25 10.45 -30.60
C ALA A 399 -3.55 9.56 -29.38
N ILE A 400 -2.96 8.36 -29.33
CA ILE A 400 -3.11 7.45 -28.19
C ILE A 400 -2.42 8.00 -26.94
N ILE A 401 -1.24 8.62 -27.09
CA ILE A 401 -0.54 9.29 -25.97
C ILE A 401 -1.37 10.46 -25.43
N LEU A 402 -2.00 11.25 -26.31
CA LEU A 402 -2.91 12.32 -25.89
C LEU A 402 -4.11 11.74 -25.13
N LEU A 403 -4.74 10.67 -25.63
CA LEU A 403 -5.84 9.99 -24.95
C LEU A 403 -5.43 9.49 -23.56
N ILE A 404 -4.27 8.81 -23.45
CA ILE A 404 -3.73 8.35 -22.17
C ILE A 404 -3.51 9.54 -21.23
N THR A 405 -2.92 10.63 -21.72
CA THR A 405 -2.66 11.82 -20.91
C THR A 405 -3.96 12.40 -20.36
N LEU A 406 -4.96 12.65 -21.22
CA LEU A 406 -6.24 13.23 -20.82
C LEU A 406 -7.01 12.35 -19.82
N THR A 407 -6.98 11.03 -20.02
CA THR A 407 -7.73 10.09 -19.16
C THR A 407 -7.02 9.79 -17.84
N THR A 408 -5.69 9.84 -17.79
CA THR A 408 -4.91 9.60 -16.56
C THR A 408 -4.71 10.85 -15.72
N TRP A 409 -4.81 12.04 -16.31
CA TRP A 409 -4.50 13.30 -15.63
C TRP A 409 -5.24 13.51 -14.30
N PRO A 410 -6.55 13.22 -14.17
CA PRO A 410 -7.25 13.38 -12.89
C PRO A 410 -6.66 12.49 -11.78
N ALA A 411 -6.29 11.25 -12.11
CA ALA A 411 -5.68 10.34 -11.15
C ALA A 411 -4.26 10.79 -10.76
N ILE A 412 -3.50 11.39 -11.68
CA ILE A 412 -2.21 12.01 -11.39
C ILE A 412 -2.37 13.23 -10.47
N GLN A 413 -3.37 14.09 -10.70
CA GLN A 413 -3.64 15.22 -9.80
C GLN A 413 -4.00 14.73 -8.40
N SER A 414 -4.95 13.79 -8.29
CA SER A 414 -5.31 13.19 -7.01
C SER A 414 -4.10 12.58 -6.27
N LEU A 415 -3.18 11.93 -6.99
CA LEU A 415 -1.93 11.42 -6.41
C LEU A 415 -1.01 12.54 -5.89
N LEU A 416 -0.94 13.68 -6.58
CA LEU A 416 -0.09 14.82 -6.21
C LEU A 416 -0.69 15.67 -5.09
N ASP A 417 -2.02 15.74 -5.03
CA ASP A 417 -2.77 16.46 -4.00
C ASP A 417 -2.84 15.66 -2.68
N ASN A 418 -2.72 14.34 -2.76
CA ASN A 418 -2.59 13.47 -1.58
C ASN A 418 -1.14 13.47 -1.07
N THR A 419 -0.81 14.47 -0.25
CA THR A 419 0.52 14.65 0.36
C THR A 419 0.84 13.57 1.39
N GLY A 420 -0.18 12.95 1.99
CA GLY A 420 -0.04 11.97 3.07
C GLY A 420 0.15 12.60 4.44
N ASP A 421 0.39 11.73 5.41
CA ASP A 421 0.56 12.02 6.83
C ASP A 421 1.79 12.90 7.13
N ASP A 422 1.64 13.98 7.90
CA ASP A 422 2.72 14.96 8.17
C ASP A 422 3.54 14.65 9.44
N TYR A 423 4.35 13.58 9.34
CA TYR A 423 5.27 13.16 10.40
C TYR A 423 6.35 14.21 10.73
N ASP A 424 6.81 14.97 9.73
CA ASP A 424 7.87 15.99 9.89
C ASP A 424 7.44 17.03 10.93
N THR A 425 6.25 17.61 10.77
CA THR A 425 5.71 18.62 11.68
C THR A 425 5.41 18.01 13.05
N ALA A 426 4.77 16.85 13.11
CA ALA A 426 4.37 16.21 14.35
C ALA A 426 5.57 15.86 15.25
N PHE A 427 6.58 15.18 14.71
CA PHE A 427 7.76 14.80 15.49
C PHE A 427 8.70 15.98 15.77
N THR A 428 8.79 16.97 14.88
CA THR A 428 9.51 18.22 15.17
C THR A 428 8.88 18.96 16.34
N TYR A 429 7.54 19.05 16.38
CA TYR A 429 6.84 19.65 17.50
C TYR A 429 7.18 18.95 18.82
N VAL A 430 7.14 17.61 18.86
CA VAL A 430 7.50 16.85 20.06
C VAL A 430 8.96 17.13 20.47
N ARG A 431 9.91 17.05 19.53
CA ARG A 431 11.33 17.32 19.78
C ARG A 431 11.57 18.71 20.36
N ASP A 432 10.83 19.71 19.90
CA ASP A 432 11.05 21.09 20.30
C ASP A 432 10.38 21.43 21.66
N ASN A 433 9.46 20.58 22.14
CA ASN A 433 8.69 20.79 23.38
C ASN A 433 8.97 19.75 24.50
N TRP A 434 9.66 18.66 24.21
CA TRP A 434 9.98 17.62 25.20
C TRP A 434 10.91 18.11 26.32
N GLN A 435 10.85 17.44 27.46
CA GLN A 435 11.77 17.62 28.60
C GLN A 435 12.58 16.34 28.86
N PRO A 436 13.75 16.42 29.51
CA PRO A 436 14.48 15.23 29.95
C PRO A 436 13.61 14.37 30.86
N GLY A 437 13.40 13.10 30.48
CA GLY A 437 12.54 12.16 31.20
C GLY A 437 11.17 11.95 30.57
N ASP A 438 10.77 12.80 29.61
CA ASP A 438 9.61 12.54 28.77
C ASP A 438 9.85 11.27 27.93
N THR A 439 8.78 10.52 27.67
CA THR A 439 8.80 9.30 26.86
C THR A 439 7.89 9.41 25.64
N VAL A 440 8.07 8.52 24.67
CA VAL A 440 7.33 8.54 23.39
C VAL A 440 6.62 7.23 23.13
N LEU A 441 5.36 7.34 22.73
CA LEU A 441 4.51 6.24 22.28
C LEU A 441 3.99 6.52 20.86
N THR A 442 4.25 5.62 19.90
CA THR A 442 3.74 5.78 18.52
C THR A 442 3.43 4.46 17.83
N GLY A 443 2.59 4.52 16.79
CA GLY A 443 2.33 3.43 15.85
C GLY A 443 3.43 3.27 14.78
N THR A 444 4.35 4.23 14.67
CA THR A 444 5.47 4.19 13.72
C THR A 444 6.83 4.40 14.41
N PRO A 445 7.33 3.41 15.19
CA PRO A 445 8.58 3.53 15.94
C PRO A 445 9.79 3.97 15.09
N ALA A 446 9.89 3.48 13.86
CA ALA A 446 10.98 3.86 12.95
C ALA A 446 10.98 5.37 12.61
N ALA A 447 9.80 6.01 12.58
CA ALA A 447 9.71 7.46 12.41
C ALA A 447 10.21 8.18 13.67
N ALA A 448 9.72 7.80 14.86
CA ALA A 448 10.18 8.36 16.13
C ALA A 448 11.70 8.26 16.28
N PHE A 449 12.30 7.11 15.95
CA PHE A 449 13.76 6.96 15.98
C PHE A 449 14.48 7.89 15.01
N LEU A 450 13.95 8.13 13.82
CA LEU A 450 14.58 9.03 12.84
C LEU A 450 14.58 10.49 13.33
N TYR A 451 13.50 10.96 13.95
CA TYR A 451 13.37 12.36 14.39
C TYR A 451 13.88 12.62 15.80
N LEU A 452 13.73 11.66 16.70
CA LEU A 452 13.97 11.79 18.14
C LEU A 452 15.12 10.90 18.64
N GLY A 453 15.61 9.96 17.82
CA GLY A 453 16.69 9.04 18.19
C GLY A 453 16.26 7.85 19.06
N HIS A 454 15.00 7.78 19.46
CA HIS A 454 14.46 6.73 20.33
C HIS A 454 12.94 6.60 20.13
N ASN A 455 12.39 5.53 20.68
CA ASN A 455 10.97 5.32 20.91
C ASN A 455 10.84 4.41 22.14
N ASP A 456 10.00 4.79 23.10
CA ASP A 456 9.92 4.07 24.37
C ASP A 456 8.82 3.01 24.34
N PHE A 457 7.70 3.30 23.68
CA PHE A 457 6.54 2.41 23.66
C PHE A 457 5.91 2.29 22.28
N TYR A 458 5.33 1.13 22.00
CA TYR A 458 4.64 0.85 20.74
C TYR A 458 3.12 0.82 20.93
N SER A 459 2.44 1.65 20.13
CA SER A 459 1.01 1.92 20.15
C SER A 459 0.16 0.81 19.50
N VAL A 460 0.20 -0.43 19.99
CA VAL A 460 -0.62 -1.52 19.42
C VAL A 460 -1.15 -2.48 20.47
N GLN A 461 -2.45 -2.36 20.77
CA GLN A 461 -3.21 -3.31 21.58
C GLN A 461 -3.68 -4.49 20.72
N ARG A 462 -4.43 -4.23 19.64
CA ARG A 462 -4.86 -5.25 18.68
C ARG A 462 -3.90 -5.27 17.51
N ALA A 463 -3.25 -6.40 17.28
CA ALA A 463 -2.44 -6.57 16.08
C ALA A 463 -3.28 -7.18 14.95
N GLY A 464 -4.53 -6.73 14.77
CA GLY A 464 -5.54 -7.33 13.88
C GLY A 464 -5.06 -7.50 12.43
N GLY A 465 -4.50 -8.67 12.11
CA GLY A 465 -3.81 -8.93 10.83
C GLY A 465 -2.36 -8.41 10.75
N TYR A 466 -1.93 -7.63 11.75
CA TYR A 466 -0.60 -7.04 11.91
C TYR A 466 0.25 -7.69 13.01
N ASP A 467 -0.09 -8.89 13.46
CA ASP A 467 0.70 -9.68 14.43
C ASP A 467 2.16 -9.84 14.01
N TYR A 468 2.41 -9.79 12.69
CA TYR A 468 3.74 -9.80 12.12
C TYR A 468 4.59 -8.58 12.50
N ARG A 469 4.03 -7.50 13.04
CA ARG A 469 4.74 -6.29 13.53
C ARG A 469 5.26 -6.41 14.96
N ILE A 470 4.79 -7.40 15.73
CA ILE A 470 5.19 -7.65 17.10
C ILE A 470 6.20 -8.80 17.15
N LEU A 471 7.21 -8.70 18.01
CA LEU A 471 8.14 -9.78 18.39
C LEU A 471 7.97 -10.10 19.87
N THR A 472 8.51 -11.25 20.28
CA THR A 472 8.71 -11.54 21.69
C THR A 472 10.21 -11.52 21.97
N VAL A 473 10.65 -10.60 22.82
CA VAL A 473 12.05 -10.49 23.26
C VAL A 473 12.04 -10.58 24.79
N ASN A 474 12.74 -11.55 25.36
CA ASN A 474 12.75 -11.82 26.80
C ASN A 474 11.33 -11.91 27.42
N ASP A 475 10.46 -12.70 26.77
CA ASP A 475 9.05 -12.89 27.14
C ASP A 475 8.16 -11.62 27.09
N GLN A 476 8.67 -10.50 26.58
CA GLN A 476 7.92 -9.26 26.42
C GLN A 476 7.54 -9.01 24.95
N PRO A 477 6.28 -8.62 24.66
CA PRO A 477 5.88 -8.21 23.33
C PRO A 477 6.49 -6.84 22.99
N VAL A 478 7.23 -6.77 21.89
CA VAL A 478 7.90 -5.54 21.44
C VAL A 478 7.66 -5.28 19.96
N ASP A 479 7.83 -4.04 19.49
CA ASP A 479 7.82 -3.76 18.06
C ASP A 479 9.01 -4.42 17.35
N ARG A 480 8.82 -4.83 16.10
CA ARG A 480 9.83 -5.59 15.37
C ARG A 480 11.01 -4.79 14.85
N TRP A 481 11.00 -3.47 14.94
CA TRP A 481 12.05 -2.60 14.42
C TRP A 481 13.00 -2.20 15.55
N LEU A 482 12.47 -1.56 16.60
CA LEU A 482 13.30 -1.01 17.67
C LEU A 482 13.33 -1.87 18.93
N ALA A 483 12.44 -2.86 19.03
CA ALA A 483 12.16 -3.59 20.26
C ALA A 483 11.61 -2.72 21.40
N SER A 484 10.84 -1.68 21.05
CA SER A 484 10.06 -0.90 22.01
C SER A 484 8.92 -1.76 22.57
N PRO A 485 8.73 -1.85 23.90
CA PRO A 485 7.60 -2.54 24.52
C PRO A 485 6.24 -2.13 23.94
N ALA A 486 5.41 -3.12 23.63
CA ALA A 486 4.05 -2.88 23.13
C ALA A 486 3.05 -2.73 24.29
N ILE A 487 2.26 -1.66 24.27
CA ILE A 487 1.21 -1.45 25.27
C ILE A 487 -0.06 -2.19 24.83
N ARG A 488 -0.47 -3.20 25.62
CA ARG A 488 -1.50 -4.16 25.21
C ARG A 488 -2.66 -4.34 26.18
N THR A 489 -2.51 -3.88 27.43
CA THR A 489 -3.56 -3.95 28.43
C THR A 489 -3.86 -2.56 28.98
N GLU A 490 -5.08 -2.35 29.47
CA GLU A 490 -5.48 -1.07 30.08
C GLU A 490 -4.63 -0.75 31.31
N THR A 491 -4.22 -1.78 32.05
CA THR A 491 -3.30 -1.65 33.18
C THR A 491 -1.93 -1.14 32.74
N ASP A 492 -1.33 -1.74 31.71
CA ASP A 492 -0.03 -1.30 31.18
C ASP A 492 -0.13 0.13 30.63
N LEU A 493 -1.25 0.46 29.99
CA LEU A 493 -1.50 1.80 29.48
C LEU A 493 -1.55 2.82 30.61
N HIS A 494 -2.38 2.59 31.62
CA HIS A 494 -2.51 3.51 32.76
C HIS A 494 -1.16 3.70 33.46
N GLN A 495 -0.46 2.60 33.74
CA GLN A 495 0.86 2.67 34.36
C GLN A 495 1.85 3.49 33.50
N THR A 496 1.91 3.23 32.19
CA THR A 496 2.78 3.95 31.26
C THR A 496 2.51 5.46 31.26
N LEU A 497 1.24 5.85 31.25
CA LEU A 497 0.83 7.26 31.24
C LEU A 497 1.05 7.95 32.60
N ALA A 498 1.00 7.20 33.71
CA ALA A 498 1.15 7.72 35.06
C ALA A 498 2.61 7.83 35.52
N ASP A 499 3.49 6.94 35.06
CA ASP A 499 4.88 6.85 35.52
C ASP A 499 5.74 8.04 35.06
N ASN A 500 5.58 8.48 33.80
CA ASN A 500 6.31 9.62 33.23
C ASN A 500 5.42 10.37 32.22
N PRO A 501 5.68 11.66 31.94
CA PRO A 501 5.03 12.35 30.84
C PRO A 501 5.28 11.61 29.51
N VAL A 502 4.20 11.29 28.80
CA VAL A 502 4.24 10.57 27.52
C VAL A 502 3.76 11.48 26.41
N TRP A 503 4.54 11.57 25.33
CA TRP A 503 4.13 12.14 24.06
C TRP A 503 3.64 11.03 23.14
N LEU A 504 2.43 11.19 22.61
CA LEU A 504 1.83 10.24 21.70
C LEU A 504 1.76 10.84 20.31
N VAL A 505 2.37 10.18 19.33
CA VAL A 505 2.31 10.59 17.92
C VAL A 505 1.59 9.49 17.14
N LEU A 506 0.31 9.71 16.86
CA LEU A 506 -0.60 8.67 16.37
C LEU A 506 -1.25 9.07 15.06
N GLU A 507 -1.18 8.18 14.08
CA GLU A 507 -1.93 8.33 12.85
C GLU A 507 -3.43 8.23 13.14
N ARG A 508 -4.22 9.16 12.59
CA ARG A 508 -5.68 9.20 12.73
C ARG A 508 -6.31 7.88 12.31
N TRP A 509 -5.87 7.32 11.17
CA TRP A 509 -6.36 6.04 10.69
C TRP A 509 -5.97 4.89 11.62
N GLY A 510 -4.79 4.94 12.23
CA GLY A 510 -4.30 3.94 13.19
C GLY A 510 -5.12 3.96 14.47
N LEU A 511 -5.29 5.16 15.06
CA LEU A 511 -6.09 5.40 16.26
C LEU A 511 -7.55 4.94 16.09
N GLN A 512 -8.16 5.24 14.94
CA GLN A 512 -9.60 5.00 14.71
C GLN A 512 -9.92 3.57 14.23
N ARG A 513 -8.96 2.82 13.68
CA ARG A 513 -9.26 1.55 12.99
C ARG A 513 -8.34 0.37 13.29
N GLU A 514 -7.10 0.61 13.73
CA GLU A 514 -6.07 -0.44 13.73
C GLU A 514 -5.47 -0.72 15.10
N TYR A 515 -5.10 0.32 15.85
CA TYR A 515 -4.26 0.18 17.04
C TYR A 515 -5.01 -0.38 18.25
N TYR A 516 -6.26 0.03 18.41
CA TYR A 516 -7.02 -0.15 19.63
C TYR A 516 -8.44 -0.62 19.36
N ASP A 517 -9.01 -1.35 20.31
CA ASP A 517 -10.45 -1.41 20.40
C ASP A 517 -11.04 -0.18 21.06
N LEU A 518 -12.34 -0.05 20.86
CA LEU A 518 -13.06 1.14 21.27
C LEU A 518 -13.00 1.39 22.78
N PRO A 519 -13.09 0.39 23.69
CA PRO A 519 -12.84 0.61 25.12
C PRO A 519 -11.43 1.11 25.41
N PHE A 520 -10.40 0.47 24.87
CA PHE A 520 -9.01 0.87 25.10
C PHE A 520 -8.72 2.26 24.52
N GLN A 521 -9.25 2.57 23.34
CA GLN A 521 -9.15 3.89 22.73
C GLN A 521 -9.77 4.96 23.64
N GLN A 522 -10.93 4.69 24.25
CA GLN A 522 -11.54 5.62 25.20
C GLN A 522 -10.71 5.78 26.47
N GLN A 523 -10.13 4.69 27.01
CA GLN A 523 -9.21 4.75 28.16
C GLN A 523 -7.96 5.59 27.85
N LEU A 524 -7.40 5.43 26.66
CA LEU A 524 -6.28 6.23 26.18
C LEU A 524 -6.64 7.71 26.15
N LEU A 525 -7.72 8.05 25.44
CA LEU A 525 -8.11 9.44 25.22
C LEU A 525 -8.52 10.14 26.51
N ALA A 526 -9.13 9.43 27.48
CA ALA A 526 -9.47 10.01 28.77
C ALA A 526 -8.25 10.43 29.60
N GLN A 527 -7.14 9.71 29.43
CA GLN A 527 -5.88 9.89 30.17
C GLN A 527 -4.87 10.79 29.43
N THR A 528 -5.21 11.25 28.23
CA THR A 528 -4.38 12.14 27.42
C THR A 528 -5.11 13.44 27.12
N GLU A 529 -4.36 14.48 26.79
CA GLU A 529 -4.85 15.75 26.28
C GLU A 529 -4.39 15.95 24.84
N TYR A 530 -5.27 16.53 24.01
CA TYR A 530 -4.93 16.95 22.66
C TYR A 530 -3.93 18.11 22.69
N VAL A 531 -2.86 17.99 21.89
CA VAL A 531 -1.87 19.06 21.74
C VAL A 531 -1.98 19.71 20.37
N THR A 532 -1.87 18.92 19.30
CA THR A 532 -1.96 19.43 17.94
C THR A 532 -2.27 18.30 16.93
N GLU A 533 -2.62 18.68 15.71
CA GLU A 533 -2.78 17.78 14.58
C GLU A 533 -2.14 18.41 13.33
N SER A 534 -1.39 17.62 12.56
CA SER A 534 -0.99 17.99 11.20
C SER A 534 -1.29 16.87 10.22
N GLN A 535 -2.15 17.16 9.24
CA GLN A 535 -2.52 16.28 8.13
C GLN A 535 -2.66 14.80 8.51
N GLY A 536 -3.59 14.46 9.41
CA GLY A 536 -3.84 13.06 9.80
C GLY A 536 -2.95 12.49 10.89
N LEU A 537 -2.00 13.27 11.44
CA LEU A 537 -1.19 12.89 12.60
C LEU A 537 -1.60 13.68 13.84
N PHE A 538 -2.03 12.98 14.87
CA PHE A 538 -2.31 13.54 16.18
C PHE A 538 -1.07 13.53 17.06
N VAL A 539 -0.86 14.64 17.75
CA VAL A 539 0.06 14.74 18.88
C VAL A 539 -0.78 14.91 20.13
N LEU A 540 -0.67 13.93 21.03
CA LEU A 540 -1.31 13.96 22.35
C LEU A 540 -0.23 13.94 23.43
N ARG A 541 -0.62 14.33 24.64
CA ARG A 541 0.23 14.25 25.83
C ARG A 541 -0.51 13.53 26.95
N SER A 542 0.18 12.75 27.78
CA SER A 542 -0.42 12.26 29.02
C SER A 542 -0.82 13.44 29.91
N LYS A 543 -2.00 13.37 30.53
CA LYS A 543 -2.40 14.35 31.54
C LYS A 543 -1.46 14.29 32.75
N SER A 544 -1.39 15.38 33.52
CA SER A 544 -0.59 15.42 34.76
C SER A 544 -1.10 14.46 35.84
N ASP A 545 -2.40 14.15 35.81
CA ASP A 545 -3.07 13.18 36.67
C ASP A 545 -3.99 12.29 35.82
N PRO A 546 -3.40 11.31 35.09
CA PRO A 546 -4.15 10.45 34.20
C PRO A 546 -4.98 9.47 35.04
N GLN A 547 -6.31 9.55 34.92
CA GLN A 547 -7.20 8.61 35.59
C GLN A 547 -7.96 7.77 34.57
N PRO A 548 -8.04 6.45 34.76
CA PRO A 548 -8.92 5.60 33.96
C PRO A 548 -10.39 6.03 34.11
N ILE A 549 -11.19 5.71 33.10
CA ILE A 549 -12.64 5.89 33.15
C ILE A 549 -13.32 4.57 33.51
N ALA A 550 -14.40 4.64 34.29
CA ALA A 550 -15.20 3.45 34.59
C ALA A 550 -15.88 2.90 33.33
N LEU A 551 -16.07 1.58 33.27
CA LEU A 551 -16.71 0.93 32.13
C LEU A 551 -18.22 1.13 32.10
N ASP A 552 -18.84 1.23 33.27
CA ASP A 552 -20.27 1.35 33.47
C ASP A 552 -20.61 2.63 34.26
N PRO A 553 -21.75 3.28 33.96
CA PRO A 553 -22.18 4.47 34.69
C PRO A 553 -22.56 4.14 36.14
N THR A 554 -22.06 4.93 37.09
CA THR A 554 -22.54 4.91 38.49
C THR A 554 -24.02 5.27 38.60
N TYR A 555 -24.52 6.23 37.80
CA TYR A 555 -25.91 6.70 37.82
C TYR A 555 -26.60 6.44 36.47
N PRO A 556 -27.54 5.48 36.39
CA PRO A 556 -28.27 5.20 35.15
C PRO A 556 -29.32 6.29 34.86
N VAL A 557 -29.54 6.58 33.57
CA VAL A 557 -30.50 7.60 33.09
C VAL A 557 -31.46 7.04 32.04
N GLN A 558 -30.94 6.40 30.98
CA GLN A 558 -31.72 5.80 29.89
C GLN A 558 -32.59 6.79 29.10
N ALA A 559 -32.00 7.87 28.58
CA ALA A 559 -32.71 8.88 27.77
C ALA A 559 -32.38 8.75 26.27
N THR A 560 -33.39 8.79 25.40
CA THR A 560 -33.21 8.72 23.93
C THR A 560 -33.23 10.12 23.33
N LEU A 561 -32.28 10.40 22.42
CA LEU A 561 -32.17 11.68 21.71
C LEU A 561 -32.26 11.46 20.20
N GLY A 562 -33.22 12.13 19.56
CA GLY A 562 -33.40 12.18 18.10
C GLY A 562 -33.57 10.83 17.41
N ASP A 563 -34.02 9.80 18.14
CA ASP A 563 -34.07 8.38 17.71
C ASP A 563 -32.73 7.84 17.17
N GLN A 564 -31.63 8.52 17.51
CA GLN A 564 -30.29 8.26 16.96
C GLN A 564 -29.32 7.78 18.01
N VAL A 565 -29.45 8.23 19.26
CA VAL A 565 -28.52 7.93 20.35
C VAL A 565 -29.24 7.86 21.69
N GLN A 566 -28.72 7.03 22.59
CA GLN A 566 -29.20 6.90 23.96
C GLN A 566 -28.13 7.36 24.94
N LEU A 567 -28.49 8.19 25.92
CA LEU A 567 -27.70 8.44 27.12
C LEU A 567 -28.02 7.39 28.17
N LEU A 568 -27.11 6.43 28.34
CA LEU A 568 -27.28 5.30 29.27
C LEU A 568 -27.17 5.74 30.74
N GLY A 569 -26.28 6.67 31.03
CA GLY A 569 -26.03 7.16 32.38
C GLY A 569 -24.82 8.08 32.46
N TYR A 570 -24.40 8.39 33.69
CA TYR A 570 -23.23 9.22 33.97
C TYR A 570 -22.47 8.79 35.23
N THR A 571 -21.26 9.31 35.38
CA THR A 571 -20.42 9.22 36.58
C THR A 571 -19.84 10.60 36.84
N VAL A 572 -19.81 11.04 38.10
CA VAL A 572 -19.32 12.38 38.48
C VAL A 572 -18.32 12.29 39.61
N GLU A 573 -17.18 12.97 39.45
CA GLU A 573 -16.07 12.93 40.41
C GLU A 573 -15.47 14.34 40.62
N PRO A 574 -15.35 14.83 41.87
CA PRO A 574 -15.93 14.25 43.08
C PRO A 574 -17.47 14.39 43.09
N GLU A 575 -18.16 13.52 43.83
CA GLU A 575 -19.62 13.60 44.00
C GLU A 575 -20.07 14.86 44.76
N ILE A 576 -19.20 15.42 45.62
CA ILE A 576 -19.45 16.62 46.41
C ILE A 576 -18.30 17.61 46.22
N PRO A 577 -18.27 18.35 45.10
CA PRO A 577 -17.23 19.33 44.83
C PRO A 577 -17.36 20.58 45.73
N SER A 578 -16.23 21.26 45.94
CA SER A 578 -16.20 22.56 46.61
C SER A 578 -16.29 23.71 45.58
N PRO A 579 -16.75 24.91 45.96
CA PRO A 579 -16.65 26.09 45.09
C PRO A 579 -15.21 26.32 44.60
N GLY A 580 -15.06 26.66 43.32
CA GLY A 580 -13.75 26.82 42.68
C GLY A 580 -13.06 25.52 42.25
N GLN A 581 -13.61 24.34 42.60
CA GLN A 581 -13.09 23.05 42.18
C GLN A 581 -13.62 22.67 40.79
N SER A 582 -12.82 21.94 40.02
CA SER A 582 -13.30 21.27 38.79
C SER A 582 -13.86 19.88 39.13
N LEU A 583 -15.01 19.55 38.56
CA LEU A 583 -15.55 18.20 38.57
C LEU A 583 -15.42 17.58 37.19
N ARG A 584 -15.26 16.26 37.17
CA ARG A 584 -15.23 15.44 35.98
C ARG A 584 -16.55 14.70 35.85
N LEU A 585 -17.23 14.89 34.73
CA LEU A 585 -18.47 14.20 34.39
C LEU A 585 -18.23 13.28 33.20
N THR A 586 -18.36 11.97 33.40
CA THR A 586 -18.32 11.00 32.31
C THR A 586 -19.74 10.62 31.90
N LEU A 587 -20.10 10.85 30.64
CA LEU A 587 -21.37 10.53 30.01
C LEU A 587 -21.25 9.27 29.17
N TYR A 588 -22.22 8.36 29.26
CA TYR A 588 -22.20 7.08 28.58
C TYR A 588 -23.25 7.07 27.48
N TRP A 589 -22.82 7.31 26.25
CA TRP A 589 -23.68 7.37 25.07
C TRP A 589 -23.66 6.05 24.31
N GLN A 590 -24.78 5.65 23.71
CA GLN A 590 -24.85 4.51 22.80
C GLN A 590 -25.58 4.93 21.53
N ALA A 591 -24.90 4.87 20.38
CA ALA A 591 -25.55 5.11 19.10
C ALA A 591 -26.57 4.00 18.82
N ILE A 592 -27.81 4.37 18.49
CA ILE A 592 -28.89 3.44 18.12
C ILE A 592 -28.86 3.21 16.62
N THR A 593 -28.66 4.27 15.85
CA THR A 593 -28.56 4.25 14.38
C THR A 593 -27.34 5.06 13.92
N PRO A 594 -26.87 4.88 12.68
CA PRO A 594 -25.81 5.71 12.14
C PRO A 594 -26.20 7.19 12.15
N MET A 595 -25.37 8.04 12.76
CA MET A 595 -25.64 9.47 12.88
C MET A 595 -24.94 10.22 11.75
N PRO A 596 -25.64 10.95 10.86
CA PRO A 596 -25.03 11.53 9.67
C PRO A 596 -24.26 12.84 9.93
N GLN A 597 -24.35 13.38 11.15
CA GLN A 597 -23.80 14.69 11.52
C GLN A 597 -22.90 14.58 12.76
N ASP A 598 -22.01 15.56 12.90
CA ASP A 598 -21.07 15.68 14.01
C ASP A 598 -21.63 16.63 15.09
N TYR A 599 -22.29 16.04 16.08
CA TYR A 599 -22.88 16.77 17.20
C TYR A 599 -21.82 17.14 18.26
N THR A 600 -22.10 18.23 18.96
CA THR A 600 -21.34 18.73 20.11
C THR A 600 -22.09 18.35 21.39
N VAL A 601 -21.36 17.85 22.38
CA VAL A 601 -21.88 17.55 23.72
C VAL A 601 -21.88 18.83 24.52
N PHE A 602 -22.99 19.10 25.20
CA PHE A 602 -23.06 20.16 26.20
C PHE A 602 -23.37 19.58 27.57
N VAL A 603 -22.83 20.20 28.60
CA VAL A 603 -23.09 19.92 30.02
C VAL A 603 -23.34 21.23 30.72
N HIS A 604 -24.46 21.31 31.45
CA HIS A 604 -24.82 22.49 32.23
C HIS A 604 -25.02 22.10 33.70
N LEU A 605 -24.46 22.90 34.61
CA LEU A 605 -24.88 22.95 36.00
C LEU A 605 -25.83 24.13 36.16
N ARG A 606 -26.98 23.90 36.80
CA ARG A 606 -28.06 24.88 36.90
C ARG A 606 -28.58 25.02 38.32
N HIS A 607 -29.08 26.22 38.66
CA HIS A 607 -29.90 26.37 39.86
C HIS A 607 -31.21 25.58 39.72
N PRO A 608 -31.77 25.04 40.82
CA PRO A 608 -33.09 24.39 40.81
C PRO A 608 -34.22 25.31 40.32
N GLU A 609 -34.04 26.63 40.51
CA GLU A 609 -34.98 27.66 40.07
C GLU A 609 -34.78 28.08 38.59
N GLY A 610 -33.77 27.51 37.91
CA GLY A 610 -33.38 27.82 36.54
C GLY A 610 -32.13 28.71 36.45
N GLY A 611 -31.49 28.70 35.27
CA GLY A 611 -30.26 29.46 35.00
C GLY A 611 -28.97 28.63 35.14
N ASN A 612 -28.08 28.75 34.15
CA ASN A 612 -26.78 28.07 34.13
C ASN A 612 -25.80 28.78 35.08
N VAL A 613 -25.12 28.01 35.94
CA VAL A 613 -24.05 28.50 36.82
C VAL A 613 -22.66 28.07 36.35
N ALA A 614 -22.57 26.93 35.66
CA ALA A 614 -21.37 26.47 34.98
C ALA A 614 -21.79 25.69 33.73
N GLN A 615 -20.94 25.70 32.71
CA GLN A 615 -21.16 24.90 31.49
C GLN A 615 -19.86 24.43 30.86
N ALA A 616 -19.94 23.33 30.12
CA ALA A 616 -18.87 22.80 29.30
C ALA A 616 -19.46 22.24 28.00
N ASP A 617 -18.97 22.74 26.87
CA ASP A 617 -19.38 22.32 25.54
C ASP A 617 -18.15 21.88 24.76
N HIS A 618 -18.17 20.67 24.20
CA HIS A 618 -17.06 20.15 23.41
C HIS A 618 -17.53 19.11 22.40
N ARG A 619 -16.75 18.97 21.32
CA ARG A 619 -16.92 17.86 20.40
C ARG A 619 -16.47 16.57 21.10
N PRO A 620 -17.14 15.43 20.83
CA PRO A 620 -16.79 14.18 21.48
C PRO A 620 -15.32 13.79 21.32
N LEU A 621 -14.74 13.31 22.41
CA LEU A 621 -13.36 12.87 22.58
C LEU A 621 -12.38 13.89 21.98
N GLU A 622 -12.56 15.16 22.34
CA GLU A 622 -11.74 16.29 21.86
C GLU A 622 -11.65 16.37 20.32
N ASN A 623 -12.77 16.08 19.62
CA ASN A 623 -12.86 16.03 18.15
C ASN A 623 -12.06 14.88 17.50
N LEU A 624 -11.54 13.92 18.29
CA LEU A 624 -10.81 12.75 17.80
C LEU A 624 -11.75 11.62 17.35
N TYR A 625 -12.96 11.58 17.91
CA TYR A 625 -13.95 10.54 17.63
C TYR A 625 -15.37 11.14 17.44
N PRO A 626 -15.60 11.87 16.34
CA PRO A 626 -16.85 12.59 16.12
C PRO A 626 -18.05 11.65 16.01
N THR A 627 -19.24 12.17 16.27
CA THR A 627 -20.44 11.33 16.35
C THR A 627 -20.79 10.60 15.06
N SER A 628 -20.39 11.12 13.89
CA SER A 628 -20.67 10.45 12.61
C SER A 628 -19.96 9.12 12.40
N ILE A 629 -18.92 8.84 13.19
CA ILE A 629 -18.18 7.58 13.15
C ILE A 629 -18.50 6.65 14.32
N TRP A 630 -19.52 6.98 15.14
CA TRP A 630 -19.95 6.12 16.24
C TRP A 630 -20.64 4.86 15.70
N PRO A 631 -20.13 3.65 16.01
CA PRO A 631 -20.77 2.42 15.59
C PRO A 631 -22.09 2.22 16.34
N PRO A 632 -23.20 1.86 15.66
CA PRO A 632 -24.44 1.51 16.35
C PRO A 632 -24.24 0.34 17.32
N GLY A 633 -24.79 0.48 18.52
CA GLY A 633 -24.70 -0.49 19.61
C GLY A 633 -23.48 -0.35 20.52
N GLU A 634 -22.45 0.39 20.12
CA GLU A 634 -21.25 0.60 20.94
C GLU A 634 -21.44 1.73 21.96
N ILE A 635 -20.80 1.58 23.13
CA ILE A 635 -20.86 2.58 24.21
C ILE A 635 -19.65 3.52 24.10
N ILE A 636 -19.93 4.82 24.00
CA ILE A 636 -18.98 5.92 23.98
C ILE A 636 -19.03 6.65 25.32
N ARG A 637 -17.90 6.71 26.00
CA ARG A 637 -17.67 7.33 27.30
C ARG A 637 -17.00 8.65 27.07
N GLU A 638 -17.78 9.71 27.21
CA GLU A 638 -17.33 11.06 26.98
C GLU A 638 -17.06 11.74 28.32
N THR A 639 -15.90 12.35 28.48
CA THR A 639 -15.55 13.06 29.72
C THR A 639 -15.61 14.57 29.51
N SER A 640 -16.37 15.25 30.35
CA SER A 640 -16.50 16.71 30.40
C SER A 640 -15.91 17.22 31.72
N GLU A 641 -14.97 18.17 31.64
CA GLU A 641 -14.48 18.88 32.82
C GLU A 641 -15.27 20.18 33.02
N LEU A 642 -15.86 20.33 34.20
CA LEU A 642 -16.69 21.47 34.55
C LEU A 642 -16.08 22.20 35.75
N THR A 643 -15.56 23.40 35.53
CA THR A 643 -14.97 24.22 36.61
C THR A 643 -16.05 25.05 37.28
N LEU A 644 -16.21 24.86 38.60
CA LEU A 644 -17.21 25.59 39.37
C LEU A 644 -16.73 27.01 39.70
N PRO A 645 -17.62 28.03 39.70
CA PRO A 645 -17.28 29.36 40.17
C PRO A 645 -16.79 29.33 41.64
N ALA A 646 -15.78 30.14 41.95
CA ALA A 646 -15.21 30.22 43.30
C ALA A 646 -16.18 30.86 44.32
N ASP A 647 -17.15 31.63 43.84
CA ASP A 647 -18.20 32.30 44.62
C ASP A 647 -19.53 31.53 44.60
N LEU A 648 -19.54 30.30 44.06
CA LEU A 648 -20.73 29.46 44.02
C LEU A 648 -21.22 29.18 45.44
N SER A 649 -22.51 29.44 45.69
CA SER A 649 -23.09 29.20 47.01
C SER A 649 -23.25 27.71 47.28
N PRO A 650 -22.94 27.21 48.50
CA PRO A 650 -23.23 25.84 48.89
C PRO A 650 -24.71 25.49 48.70
N GLY A 651 -25.01 24.32 48.14
CA GLY A 651 -26.39 23.97 47.82
C GLY A 651 -26.53 22.82 46.85
N ASP A 652 -27.79 22.56 46.47
CA ASP A 652 -28.13 21.55 45.47
C ASP A 652 -28.33 22.22 44.12
N TYR A 653 -27.71 21.65 43.10
CA TYR A 653 -27.77 22.12 41.71
C TYR A 653 -28.19 20.97 40.80
N ASP A 654 -28.79 21.27 39.65
CA ASP A 654 -29.17 20.26 38.67
C ASP A 654 -28.12 20.16 37.55
N LEU A 655 -27.66 18.93 37.29
CA LEU A 655 -26.80 18.61 36.14
C LEU A 655 -27.67 18.24 34.93
N TRP A 656 -27.32 18.80 33.78
CA TRP A 656 -27.99 18.58 32.50
C TRP A 656 -26.97 18.29 31.42
N ALA A 657 -27.34 17.44 30.46
CA ALA A 657 -26.53 17.20 29.26
C ALA A 657 -27.38 17.02 28.01
N GLY A 658 -26.75 17.16 26.85
CA GLY A 658 -27.38 16.86 25.57
C GLY A 658 -26.42 17.02 24.40
N LEU A 659 -26.97 16.95 23.20
CA LEU A 659 -26.26 17.03 21.94
C LEU A 659 -26.85 18.13 21.07
N TYR A 660 -26.01 18.88 20.37
CA TYR A 660 -26.45 19.90 19.43
C TYR A 660 -25.53 20.02 18.21
N LEU A 661 -26.04 20.57 17.12
CA LEU A 661 -25.24 20.88 15.94
C LEU A 661 -24.52 22.20 16.13
N LEU A 662 -23.19 22.19 16.02
CA LEU A 662 -22.38 23.38 16.26
C LEU A 662 -22.71 24.50 15.26
N GLU A 663 -23.02 24.14 14.01
CA GLU A 663 -23.26 25.08 12.91
C GLU A 663 -24.59 25.83 13.06
N THR A 664 -25.61 25.18 13.63
CA THR A 664 -26.97 25.74 13.72
C THR A 664 -27.41 26.07 15.14
N GLY A 665 -26.74 25.52 16.16
CA GLY A 665 -27.18 25.55 17.54
C GLY A 665 -28.35 24.61 17.85
N GLU A 666 -28.81 23.83 16.87
CA GLU A 666 -29.99 22.98 17.01
C GLU A 666 -29.70 21.77 17.90
N ARG A 667 -30.47 21.61 18.97
CA ARG A 667 -30.35 20.49 19.91
C ARG A 667 -31.12 19.27 19.42
N LEU A 668 -30.54 18.09 19.59
CA LEU A 668 -31.24 16.83 19.35
C LEU A 668 -32.44 16.71 20.30
N PRO A 669 -33.65 16.44 19.77
CA PRO A 669 -34.83 16.35 20.60
C PRO A 669 -34.73 15.16 21.57
N VAL A 670 -35.07 15.39 22.84
CA VAL A 670 -35.07 14.34 23.86
C VAL A 670 -36.47 13.70 23.90
N GLN A 671 -36.53 12.37 23.84
CA GLN A 671 -37.79 11.65 23.93
C GLN A 671 -38.45 11.88 25.29
N ASP A 672 -39.76 12.14 25.28
CA ASP A 672 -40.57 12.44 26.46
C ASP A 672 -40.09 13.68 27.26
N ASP A 673 -39.35 14.59 26.63
CA ASP A 673 -38.92 15.85 27.25
C ASP A 673 -40.10 16.78 27.55
N THR A 674 -40.26 17.11 28.82
CA THR A 674 -41.29 18.03 29.32
C THR A 674 -40.75 19.44 29.57
N SER A 675 -39.43 19.63 29.50
CA SER A 675 -38.79 20.94 29.66
C SER A 675 -38.87 21.79 28.38
N GLY A 676 -38.94 21.13 27.21
CA GLY A 676 -38.88 21.79 25.91
C GLY A 676 -37.49 22.34 25.56
N GLU A 677 -36.48 22.02 26.36
CA GLU A 677 -35.11 22.48 26.16
C GLU A 677 -34.23 21.51 25.36
N ASN A 678 -34.75 20.32 25.04
CA ASN A 678 -34.02 19.25 24.38
C ASN A 678 -32.73 18.92 25.14
N ALA A 679 -32.86 18.78 26.46
CA ALA A 679 -31.77 18.49 27.39
C ALA A 679 -32.21 17.40 28.38
N VAL A 680 -31.29 16.51 28.75
CA VAL A 680 -31.53 15.43 29.70
C VAL A 680 -31.05 15.89 31.09
N ARG A 681 -31.94 15.86 32.09
CA ARG A 681 -31.57 16.07 33.49
C ARG A 681 -30.91 14.81 34.04
N LEU A 682 -29.64 14.91 34.43
CA LEU A 682 -28.85 13.79 34.94
C LEU A 682 -29.15 13.50 36.41
N GLY A 683 -29.21 14.55 37.23
CA GLY A 683 -29.46 14.43 38.67
C GLY A 683 -29.11 15.69 39.42
N ARG A 684 -29.23 15.63 40.76
CA ARG A 684 -28.79 16.71 41.66
C ARG A 684 -27.34 16.51 42.08
N LEU A 685 -26.56 17.57 41.99
CA LEU A 685 -25.20 17.67 42.49
C LEU A 685 -25.19 18.55 43.75
N ARG A 686 -24.59 18.05 44.83
CA ARG A 686 -24.41 18.80 46.08
C ARG A 686 -23.06 19.52 46.04
N VAL A 687 -23.07 20.84 46.26
CA VAL A 687 -21.85 21.66 46.42
C VAL A 687 -21.67 21.99 47.90
N ASN A 688 -20.44 21.82 48.42
CA ASN A 688 -20.09 22.02 49.82
C ASN A 688 -20.07 23.47 50.28
#